data_AF-A0A7K9XL30-F1
#
_entry.id   AF-A0A7K9XL30-F1
#
_cell.length_a   1.000
_cell.length_b   1.000
_cell.length_c   1.000
_cell.angle_alpha   90.00
_cell.angle_beta   90.00
_cell.angle_gamma   90.00
#
_symmetry.space_group_name_H-M   'P 1'
#
loop_
_entity.id
_entity.type
_entity.pdbx_description
1 polymer ?
#
loop_
_entity_poly.entity_id
_entity_poly.type
_entity_poly.pdbx_seq_one_letter_code
_entity_poly.pdbx_strand_id
1 'polypeptide(L)'
;QLKSTPDLLRDQREVTQPGSSEHPKELIYSILKEGSSESEVSLRRKTARLLEKMQELAGPAKEAACAQPQHRELAGKEELPASVAAPGWARRPGGAQTWPGSRGGSEGAALPARLSEVRTAKEQAETRLGDCEQQLLAAHRELDRLREGCGASPDGEALYKELLETREELEEALSSRQRQEEQLRLRERELTALKGALKEEVASHDKELDRVRQQCQSDMDQLRRSMEGISQDQAKLESEKQKINAVVRNLQRELEESTEETGHWRDMFQKNKDELRTTKQELLQVKMEREEFEEELRELRERFAAAREEADQARSSAVDPGELEALRKELRQAREAQRELSAEKRTQEELLRQRERELAALKGTMREEASSRDGELERYRRDLQQLREERDEATKAKAALESAQEASEQARKTLESSLQELQEQNDDLRRKVLGMETRLKEYERLGENWEGSQARLKEKVTKLEAERRQMEETLGEATEREQELLMAKRSLETRLEEAQRSLARLAQEHQELSASYQDEQRQKEQLKRAKSELEEQKRLLDRTTDKLNKELEQMTAESHSSLAALRAQLEEFKEKSRKEITDSQKQAKDRGAEVEKMQLSMGRLQDEVARLKQALQDSQAERESALLDKEVLLQRLHNLEQEMETKKRSQDDRSRHVKALEEKSKRLEVELDEERTTVELLTERVNRSRDQIDQLRAELLQERSSRQDLECDKVSLERQNKELKSRLASSEGLQKPSSNVSQLEARVEELQDKLQAEEREKSVLQSSNRKLERKVKELTIQIDDERQHVSDQKDQLSLRVKALKRQVDEAEEEIERLEGARKKAQRELEEQHELNEQLQNRIKALEKEAWRKAARSAADSSLHDDQLSSDEEFDSAYGPSSIASLLNEPNLQTSSC
;
A
#
# COMPACT_ATOMS: atom_id res chain seq x y z
N GLN A 1 36.05 47.84 9.82
CA GLN A 1 37.24 46.96 9.94
C GLN A 1 36.68 45.63 10.43
N LEU A 2 36.60 44.53 9.69
CA LEU A 2 37.53 43.91 8.73
C LEU A 2 36.88 43.69 7.34
N LYS A 3 37.75 43.56 6.34
CA LYS A 3 37.48 43.53 4.89
C LYS A 3 37.36 42.08 4.37
N SER A 4 36.55 41.90 3.32
CA SER A 4 36.69 41.05 2.10
C SER A 4 37.36 39.66 2.24
N THR A 5 36.88 38.58 1.61
CA THR A 5 36.68 38.35 0.14
C THR A 5 35.96 36.96 -0.06
N PRO A 6 35.64 36.46 -1.29
CA PRO A 6 34.27 36.09 -1.69
C PRO A 6 34.15 34.65 -2.27
N ASP A 7 32.95 34.34 -2.81
CA ASP A 7 32.68 33.40 -3.91
C ASP A 7 33.46 32.08 -3.97
N LEU A 8 32.83 31.01 -3.49
CA LEU A 8 32.85 29.69 -4.12
C LEU A 8 31.46 29.06 -3.92
N LEU A 9 30.97 28.34 -4.93
CA LEU A 9 29.69 27.62 -5.01
C LEU A 9 28.54 28.40 -5.65
N ARG A 10 28.78 28.87 -6.88
CA ARG A 10 27.73 29.06 -7.89
C ARG A 10 27.98 28.07 -9.02
N ASP A 11 27.61 26.82 -8.80
CA ASP A 11 27.34 25.79 -9.81
C ASP A 11 26.71 24.57 -9.12
N GLN A 12 25.45 24.72 -8.70
CA GLN A 12 24.55 23.58 -8.53
C GLN A 12 23.34 23.86 -9.40
N ARG A 13 23.46 23.44 -10.66
CA ARG A 13 22.30 23.28 -11.53
C ARG A 13 21.50 22.10 -11.02
N GLU A 14 20.23 22.41 -10.81
CA GLU A 14 19.08 21.56 -10.54
C GLU A 14 19.22 20.15 -11.14
N VAL A 15 19.23 19.17 -10.24
CA VAL A 15 19.06 17.75 -10.55
C VAL A 15 17.64 17.55 -11.07
N THR A 16 17.50 17.28 -12.36
CA THR A 16 16.24 16.83 -12.96
C THR A 16 15.91 15.42 -12.45
N GLN A 17 14.63 15.21 -12.09
CA GLN A 17 14.11 13.94 -11.58
C GLN A 17 14.35 12.77 -12.54
N PRO A 18 14.62 11.55 -12.03
CA PRO A 18 14.92 10.38 -12.84
C PRO A 18 13.64 9.83 -13.51
N GLY A 19 13.52 9.93 -14.83
CA GLY A 19 12.42 9.30 -15.58
C GLY A 19 12.14 9.84 -16.99
N SER A 20 12.69 10.99 -17.38
CA SER A 20 12.57 11.53 -18.74
C SER A 20 13.64 10.97 -19.68
N SER A 21 13.28 10.64 -20.93
CA SER A 21 14.18 10.15 -21.98
C SER A 21 15.31 11.12 -22.38
N GLU A 22 15.24 12.37 -21.90
CA GLU A 22 16.25 13.41 -22.10
C GLU A 22 17.33 13.43 -21.00
N HIS A 23 17.06 12.86 -19.81
CA HIS A 23 18.00 12.80 -18.70
C HIS A 23 19.33 12.07 -19.04
N PRO A 24 19.33 10.89 -19.71
CA PRO A 24 20.59 10.26 -20.11
C PRO A 24 21.36 11.07 -21.15
N LYS A 25 20.69 11.82 -22.03
CA LYS A 25 21.35 12.72 -23.01
C LYS A 25 22.06 13.87 -22.31
N GLU A 26 21.40 14.53 -21.38
CA GLU A 26 21.98 15.64 -20.63
C GLU A 26 23.10 15.20 -19.70
N LEU A 27 22.98 14.02 -19.09
CA LEU A 27 24.03 13.45 -18.23
C LEU A 27 25.28 13.09 -19.05
N ILE A 28 25.11 12.39 -20.18
CA ILE A 28 26.23 12.02 -21.06
C ILE A 28 26.87 13.26 -21.68
N TYR A 29 26.08 14.27 -22.07
CA TYR A 29 26.61 15.54 -22.57
C TYR A 29 27.39 16.31 -21.50
N SER A 30 26.90 16.36 -20.26
CA SER A 30 27.56 17.04 -19.14
C SER A 30 28.88 16.35 -18.78
N ILE A 31 28.89 15.01 -18.75
CA ILE A 31 30.11 14.20 -18.54
C ILE A 31 31.13 14.41 -19.66
N LEU A 32 30.70 14.44 -20.93
CA LEU A 32 31.61 14.70 -22.06
C LEU A 32 32.13 16.14 -22.09
N LYS A 33 31.39 17.09 -21.50
CA LYS A 33 31.78 18.50 -21.39
C LYS A 33 32.73 18.75 -20.22
N GLU A 34 32.62 17.98 -19.14
CA GLU A 34 33.55 17.97 -18.00
C GLU A 34 34.87 17.25 -18.37
N GLY A 35 35.67 17.90 -19.20
CA GLY A 35 37.04 17.45 -19.51
C GLY A 35 37.47 17.55 -20.97
N SER A 36 36.62 18.06 -21.86
CA SER A 36 36.91 18.19 -23.29
C SER A 36 36.85 19.64 -23.77
N SER A 37 37.83 20.07 -24.57
CA SER A 37 37.85 21.38 -25.24
C SER A 37 37.20 21.35 -26.64
N GLU A 38 36.46 20.29 -26.97
CA GLU A 38 35.80 20.15 -28.26
C GLU A 38 34.58 21.07 -28.41
N SER A 39 34.23 21.43 -29.64
CA SER A 39 33.08 22.29 -29.92
C SER A 39 31.77 21.63 -29.50
N GLU A 40 30.79 22.42 -29.04
CA GLU A 40 29.49 21.91 -28.54
C GLU A 40 28.77 21.05 -29.59
N VAL A 41 28.97 21.32 -30.88
CA VAL A 41 28.40 20.53 -31.98
C VAL A 41 29.00 19.11 -32.04
N SER A 42 30.30 18.97 -31.79
CA SER A 42 30.96 17.66 -31.70
C SER A 42 30.53 16.89 -30.47
N LEU A 43 30.42 17.57 -29.31
CA LEU A 43 29.96 16.97 -28.07
C LEU A 43 28.52 16.44 -28.20
N ARG A 44 27.60 17.23 -28.77
CA ARG A 44 26.22 16.79 -29.02
C ARG A 44 26.13 15.61 -30.01
N ARG A 45 26.95 15.59 -31.06
CA ARG A 45 27.02 14.44 -31.98
C ARG A 45 27.56 13.17 -31.31
N LYS A 46 28.54 13.30 -30.41
CA LYS A 46 29.06 12.17 -29.62
C LYS A 46 28.04 11.66 -28.61
N THR A 47 27.33 12.56 -27.92
CA THR A 47 26.20 12.20 -27.04
C THR A 47 25.11 11.47 -27.81
N ALA A 48 24.72 11.95 -28.99
CA ALA A 48 23.70 11.31 -29.82
C ALA A 48 24.14 9.90 -30.29
N ARG A 49 25.39 9.75 -30.76
CA ARG A 49 25.94 8.44 -31.14
C ARG A 49 26.08 7.48 -29.96
N LEU A 50 26.39 7.97 -28.76
CA LEU A 50 26.45 7.14 -27.56
C LEU A 50 25.06 6.66 -27.13
N LEU A 51 24.03 7.50 -27.24
CA LEU A 51 22.65 7.08 -26.97
C LEU A 51 22.10 6.11 -28.01
N GLU A 52 22.41 6.32 -29.29
CA GLU A 52 22.02 5.41 -30.37
C GLU A 52 22.63 4.01 -30.12
N LYS A 53 23.90 3.96 -29.70
CA LYS A 53 24.60 2.72 -29.35
C LYS A 53 24.09 2.07 -28.04
N MET A 54 23.59 2.87 -27.09
CA MET A 54 22.94 2.39 -25.87
C MET A 54 21.51 1.89 -26.13
N GLN A 55 20.77 2.48 -27.08
CA GLN A 55 19.45 2.00 -27.50
C GLN A 55 19.54 0.72 -28.34
N GLU A 56 20.60 0.54 -29.14
CA GLU A 56 20.88 -0.75 -29.83
C GLU A 56 21.15 -1.90 -28.85
N LEU A 57 21.62 -1.59 -27.63
CA LEU A 57 21.79 -2.56 -26.53
C LEU A 57 20.50 -2.79 -25.72
N ALA A 58 19.45 -2.01 -25.96
CA ALA A 58 18.19 -2.01 -25.19
C ALA A 58 16.93 -2.24 -26.07
N GLY A 59 17.04 -3.05 -27.15
CA GLY A 59 15.91 -3.57 -27.94
C GLY A 59 15.52 -5.01 -27.55
N PRO A 60 14.24 -5.40 -27.67
CA PRO A 60 13.60 -6.33 -26.73
C PRO A 60 13.81 -7.81 -27.03
N ALA A 61 14.02 -8.59 -25.96
CA ALA A 61 13.79 -10.03 -25.95
C ALA A 61 12.28 -10.29 -26.16
N LYS A 62 11.95 -10.97 -27.26
CA LYS A 62 10.62 -11.53 -27.52
C LYS A 62 10.26 -12.52 -26.40
N GLU A 63 9.29 -12.16 -25.58
CA GLU A 63 8.50 -13.14 -24.82
C GLU A 63 7.69 -13.97 -25.82
N ALA A 64 8.05 -15.24 -25.94
CA ALA A 64 7.23 -16.25 -26.58
C ALA A 64 6.17 -16.74 -25.58
N ALA A 65 5.01 -16.07 -25.58
CA ALA A 65 3.77 -16.71 -25.17
C ALA A 65 3.25 -17.54 -26.36
N CYS A 66 3.27 -18.86 -26.23
CA CYS A 66 2.15 -19.78 -26.53
C CYS A 66 2.65 -21.22 -26.67
N ALA A 67 2.14 -22.11 -25.83
CA ALA A 67 1.83 -23.47 -26.25
C ALA A 67 0.59 -23.95 -25.48
N GLN A 68 -0.57 -23.86 -26.14
CA GLN A 68 -1.69 -24.76 -25.92
C GLN A 68 -1.23 -26.22 -26.05
N PRO A 69 -1.83 -27.17 -25.33
CA PRO A 69 -1.92 -28.54 -25.78
C PRO A 69 -3.32 -28.79 -26.35
N GLN A 70 -3.40 -29.08 -27.65
CA GLN A 70 -4.52 -29.84 -28.20
C GLN A 70 -4.13 -31.32 -28.17
N HIS A 71 -4.79 -32.12 -27.34
CA HIS A 71 -5.18 -33.49 -27.72
C HIS A 71 -6.34 -33.97 -26.85
N ARG A 72 -7.52 -33.95 -27.49
CA ARG A 72 -8.61 -34.94 -27.51
C ARG A 72 -8.75 -35.92 -26.33
N GLU A 73 -9.96 -35.89 -25.76
CA GLU A 73 -10.76 -36.95 -25.13
C GLU A 73 -10.17 -38.37 -25.12
N LEU A 74 -10.13 -38.99 -23.93
CA LEU A 74 -10.80 -40.25 -23.65
C LEU A 74 -10.97 -40.42 -22.13
N ALA A 75 -12.21 -40.67 -21.72
CA ALA A 75 -12.64 -40.93 -20.35
C ALA A 75 -12.24 -42.34 -19.89
N GLY A 76 -12.03 -42.51 -18.58
CA GLY A 76 -12.04 -43.84 -17.94
C GLY A 76 -11.30 -43.94 -16.61
N LYS A 77 -12.04 -43.68 -15.52
CA LYS A 77 -12.08 -44.38 -14.22
C LYS A 77 -10.80 -44.90 -13.51
N GLU A 78 -10.94 -44.84 -12.18
CA GLU A 78 -10.36 -45.71 -11.13
C GLU A 78 -9.13 -45.21 -10.34
N GLU A 79 -9.45 -44.66 -9.17
CA GLU A 79 -9.02 -45.09 -7.83
C GLU A 79 -7.51 -45.23 -7.51
N LEU A 80 -7.11 -44.39 -6.55
CA LEU A 80 -6.11 -44.64 -5.49
C LEU A 80 -6.16 -46.11 -5.00
N PRO A 81 -5.04 -46.72 -4.55
CA PRO A 81 -4.42 -46.26 -3.31
C PRO A 81 -2.89 -46.37 -3.17
N ALA A 82 -2.45 -45.53 -2.22
CA ALA A 82 -1.24 -45.58 -1.40
C ALA A 82 -0.37 -46.84 -1.44
N SER A 83 0.93 -46.64 -1.64
CA SER A 83 1.96 -47.44 -0.97
C SER A 83 3.27 -46.65 -0.85
N VAL A 84 3.55 -46.23 0.38
CA VAL A 84 4.83 -46.35 1.09
C VAL A 84 6.10 -46.50 0.22
N ALA A 85 6.96 -45.49 0.24
CA ALA A 85 8.37 -45.62 0.64
C ALA A 85 9.11 -44.28 0.44
N ALA A 86 9.44 -43.62 1.55
CA ALA A 86 10.66 -42.82 1.59
C ALA A 86 11.86 -43.79 1.44
N PRO A 87 12.92 -43.39 0.75
CA PRO A 87 14.14 -43.24 1.54
C PRO A 87 15.02 -42.06 1.09
N GLY A 88 15.61 -41.41 2.11
CA GLY A 88 17.06 -41.25 2.15
C GLY A 88 17.65 -40.19 1.22
N TRP A 89 17.60 -38.94 1.67
CA TRP A 89 18.54 -37.93 1.25
C TRP A 89 19.93 -38.30 1.81
N ALA A 90 20.71 -39.06 1.05
CA ALA A 90 22.14 -39.25 1.30
C ALA A 90 22.95 -38.41 0.31
N ARG A 91 23.40 -37.27 0.83
CA ARG A 91 24.37 -36.34 0.29
C ARG A 91 25.58 -37.07 -0.33
N ARG A 92 25.81 -36.91 -1.64
CA ARG A 92 27.12 -37.11 -2.28
C ARG A 92 27.63 -35.78 -2.85
N PRO A 93 28.90 -35.43 -2.63
CA PRO A 93 29.50 -34.19 -3.15
C PRO A 93 30.12 -34.43 -4.53
N GLY A 94 30.12 -33.39 -5.37
CA GLY A 94 30.98 -33.30 -6.55
C GLY A 94 30.43 -33.97 -7.80
N GLY A 95 29.76 -33.19 -8.64
CA GLY A 95 29.40 -33.59 -9.99
C GLY A 95 28.92 -32.36 -10.74
N ALA A 96 29.82 -31.72 -11.49
CA ALA A 96 29.48 -30.71 -12.46
C ALA A 96 28.52 -31.33 -13.49
N GLN A 97 27.21 -31.12 -13.31
CA GLN A 97 26.21 -31.44 -14.31
C GLN A 97 26.15 -30.26 -15.28
N THR A 98 26.91 -30.41 -16.36
CA THR A 98 26.67 -29.71 -17.61
C THR A 98 25.23 -29.99 -18.06
N TRP A 99 24.47 -28.92 -18.24
CA TRP A 99 23.14 -28.95 -18.85
C TRP A 99 23.21 -29.55 -20.27
N PRO A 100 22.43 -30.58 -20.62
CA PRO A 100 22.29 -31.03 -22.00
C PRO A 100 21.24 -30.18 -22.70
N GLY A 101 21.68 -29.13 -23.39
CA GLY A 101 20.75 -28.19 -24.01
C GLY A 101 21.38 -27.25 -25.02
N SER A 102 22.08 -27.77 -26.03
CA SER A 102 22.27 -27.05 -27.29
C SER A 102 22.53 -28.02 -28.43
N ARG A 103 21.47 -28.31 -29.19
CA ARG A 103 21.58 -28.75 -30.58
C ARG A 103 22.14 -27.55 -31.37
N GLY A 104 23.46 -27.50 -31.46
CA GLY A 104 24.21 -26.59 -32.33
C GLY A 104 25.38 -27.35 -32.97
N GLY A 105 25.13 -28.59 -33.36
CA GLY A 105 26.11 -29.44 -34.01
C GLY A 105 26.08 -29.25 -35.53
N SER A 106 26.83 -28.26 -36.04
CA SER A 106 27.43 -28.30 -37.39
C SER A 106 28.36 -27.12 -37.69
N GLU A 107 28.34 -26.01 -36.95
CA GLU A 107 29.12 -24.80 -37.31
C GLU A 107 30.47 -24.67 -36.59
N GLY A 108 30.68 -25.33 -35.44
CA GLY A 108 31.92 -25.23 -34.67
C GLY A 108 33.16 -25.85 -35.35
N ALA A 109 32.98 -26.81 -36.26
CA ALA A 109 34.08 -27.44 -36.99
C ALA A 109 34.51 -26.69 -38.26
N ALA A 110 33.69 -25.75 -38.75
CA ALA A 110 33.97 -24.99 -39.96
C ALA A 110 34.84 -23.74 -39.71
N LEU A 111 34.78 -23.18 -38.49
CA LEU A 111 35.54 -21.97 -38.14
C LEU A 111 37.07 -22.17 -38.14
N PRO A 112 37.63 -23.28 -37.61
CA PRO A 112 39.08 -23.52 -37.68
C PRO A 112 39.58 -23.69 -39.12
N ALA A 113 38.80 -24.38 -39.97
CA ALA A 113 39.13 -24.59 -41.38
C ALA A 113 39.13 -23.27 -42.17
N ARG A 114 38.10 -22.42 -41.96
CA ARG A 114 38.02 -21.08 -42.57
C ARG A 114 39.14 -20.15 -42.08
N LEU A 115 39.53 -20.25 -40.80
CA LEU A 115 40.68 -19.50 -40.26
C LEU A 115 42.01 -19.97 -40.88
N SER A 116 42.19 -21.27 -41.11
CA SER A 116 43.39 -21.77 -41.82
C SER A 116 43.43 -21.33 -43.28
N GLU A 117 42.30 -21.34 -43.99
CA GLU A 117 42.20 -20.86 -45.38
C GLU A 117 42.58 -19.37 -45.48
N VAL A 118 42.04 -18.53 -44.59
CA VAL A 118 42.36 -17.10 -44.55
C VAL A 118 43.83 -16.85 -44.21
N ARG A 119 44.45 -17.66 -43.33
CA ARG A 119 45.89 -17.57 -43.04
C ARG A 119 46.74 -17.91 -44.26
N THR A 120 46.44 -19.01 -44.96
CA THR A 120 47.18 -19.38 -46.18
C THR A 120 47.03 -18.37 -47.30
N ALA A 121 45.84 -17.77 -47.46
CA ALA A 121 45.59 -16.70 -48.42
C ALA A 121 46.39 -15.43 -48.08
N LYS A 122 46.55 -15.11 -46.78
CA LYS A 122 47.38 -14.00 -46.32
C LYS A 122 48.87 -14.23 -46.63
N GLU A 123 49.40 -15.41 -46.31
CA GLU A 123 50.81 -15.75 -46.59
C GLU A 123 51.12 -15.73 -48.10
N GLN A 124 50.19 -16.18 -48.94
CA GLN A 124 50.30 -16.08 -50.40
C GLN A 124 50.25 -14.64 -50.93
N ALA A 125 49.51 -13.75 -50.26
CA ALA A 125 49.48 -12.34 -50.61
C ALA A 125 50.77 -11.62 -50.18
N GLU A 126 51.30 -11.93 -49.00
CA GLU A 126 52.56 -11.37 -48.50
C GLU A 126 53.76 -11.76 -49.37
N THR A 127 53.81 -13.00 -49.86
CA THR A 127 54.87 -13.46 -50.78
C THR A 127 54.83 -12.76 -52.14
N ARG A 128 53.65 -12.66 -52.78
CA ARG A 128 53.47 -11.90 -54.02
C ARG A 128 53.87 -10.44 -53.88
N LEU A 129 53.68 -9.88 -52.69
CA LEU A 129 54.01 -8.51 -52.39
C LEU A 129 55.52 -8.30 -52.22
N GLY A 130 56.21 -9.24 -51.58
CA GLY A 130 57.68 -9.25 -51.55
C GLY A 130 58.28 -9.30 -52.95
N ASP A 131 57.64 -9.98 -53.90
CA ASP A 131 58.05 -9.99 -55.31
C ASP A 131 57.82 -8.63 -55.99
N CYS A 132 56.69 -7.96 -55.73
CA CYS A 132 56.42 -6.60 -56.24
C CYS A 132 57.40 -5.55 -55.68
N GLU A 133 57.76 -5.63 -54.39
CA GLU A 133 58.77 -4.74 -53.79
C GLU A 133 60.17 -4.96 -54.41
N GLN A 134 60.52 -6.21 -54.73
CA GLN A 134 61.75 -6.53 -55.46
C GLN A 134 61.73 -6.01 -56.91
N GLN A 135 60.59 -6.09 -57.60
CA GLN A 135 60.40 -5.52 -58.94
C GLN A 135 60.51 -3.99 -58.93
N LEU A 136 59.94 -3.31 -57.92
CA LEU A 136 60.13 -1.88 -57.70
C LEU A 136 61.61 -1.52 -57.55
N LEU A 137 62.36 -2.26 -56.72
CA LEU A 137 63.80 -2.03 -56.53
C LEU A 137 64.60 -2.30 -57.81
N ALA A 138 64.16 -3.25 -58.65
CA ALA A 138 64.76 -3.49 -59.96
C ALA A 138 64.50 -2.34 -60.93
N ALA A 139 63.25 -1.83 -60.99
CA ALA A 139 62.89 -0.67 -61.80
C ALA A 139 63.66 0.61 -61.39
N HIS A 140 63.89 0.81 -60.09
CA HIS A 140 64.75 1.90 -59.58
C HIS A 140 66.18 1.79 -60.13
N ARG A 141 66.78 0.59 -60.07
CA ARG A 141 68.14 0.35 -60.59
C ARG A 141 68.22 0.52 -62.12
N GLU A 142 67.16 0.23 -62.85
CA GLU A 142 67.09 0.42 -64.31
C GLU A 142 66.89 1.89 -64.70
N LEU A 143 66.06 2.62 -63.96
CA LEU A 143 65.92 4.09 -64.09
C LEU A 143 67.25 4.81 -63.82
N ASP A 144 68.00 4.39 -62.80
CA ASP A 144 69.32 4.97 -62.51
C ASP A 144 70.33 4.69 -63.64
N ARG A 145 70.32 3.47 -64.21
CA ARG A 145 71.15 3.11 -65.37
C ARG A 145 70.79 3.89 -66.64
N LEU A 146 69.49 4.10 -66.90
CA LEU A 146 69.01 4.86 -68.06
C LEU A 146 69.28 6.36 -67.88
N ARG A 147 69.22 6.88 -66.65
CA ARG A 147 69.63 8.24 -66.31
C ARG A 147 71.13 8.49 -66.52
N GLU A 148 71.97 7.49 -66.28
CA GLU A 148 73.43 7.58 -66.47
C GLU A 148 73.88 7.35 -67.94
N GLY A 149 73.08 6.68 -68.76
CA GLY A 149 73.46 6.26 -70.13
C GLY A 149 72.87 7.05 -71.32
N CYS A 150 71.88 7.93 -71.11
CA CYS A 150 71.13 8.53 -72.22
C CYS A 150 71.66 9.89 -72.70
N GLY A 151 72.30 9.88 -73.87
CA GLY A 151 72.36 11.03 -74.78
C GLY A 151 71.24 10.96 -75.82
N ALA A 152 70.23 11.82 -75.68
CA ALA A 152 69.22 12.22 -76.67
C ALA A 152 68.82 11.19 -77.76
N SER A 153 68.15 10.10 -77.36
CA SER A 153 67.36 9.26 -78.27
C SER A 153 65.88 9.34 -77.86
N PRO A 154 64.94 9.67 -78.78
CA PRO A 154 63.52 9.84 -78.45
C PRO A 154 62.86 8.56 -77.92
N ASP A 155 63.33 7.38 -78.33
CA ASP A 155 62.82 6.09 -77.83
C ASP A 155 63.26 5.83 -76.36
N GLY A 156 64.41 6.36 -75.95
CA GLY A 156 64.91 6.24 -74.58
C GLY A 156 64.17 7.14 -73.58
N GLU A 157 63.74 8.33 -74.02
CA GLU A 157 62.94 9.25 -73.20
C GLU A 157 61.51 8.72 -72.97
N ALA A 158 60.92 8.07 -73.98
CA ALA A 158 59.61 7.43 -73.85
C ALA A 158 59.64 6.26 -72.84
N LEU A 159 60.64 5.36 -72.94
CA LEU A 159 60.81 4.25 -71.99
C LEU A 159 61.11 4.73 -70.57
N TYR A 160 61.91 5.80 -70.43
CA TYR A 160 62.18 6.40 -69.12
C TYR A 160 60.91 7.01 -68.49
N LYS A 161 60.02 7.59 -69.31
CA LYS A 161 58.72 8.11 -68.87
C LYS A 161 57.77 6.98 -68.46
N GLU A 162 57.66 5.91 -69.25
CA GLU A 162 56.85 4.73 -68.90
C GLU A 162 57.35 4.05 -67.61
N LEU A 163 58.67 3.96 -67.40
CA LEU A 163 59.26 3.45 -66.16
C LEU A 163 59.01 4.37 -64.94
N LEU A 164 58.93 5.69 -65.15
CA LEU A 164 58.54 6.63 -64.09
C LEU A 164 57.05 6.52 -63.75
N GLU A 165 56.18 6.43 -64.76
CA GLU A 165 54.73 6.25 -64.57
C GLU A 165 54.44 4.94 -63.82
N THR A 166 55.05 3.82 -64.23
CA THR A 166 54.91 2.54 -63.52
C THR A 166 55.46 2.58 -62.09
N ARG A 167 56.51 3.36 -61.82
CA ARG A 167 57.02 3.59 -60.46
C ARG A 167 56.01 4.37 -59.61
N GLU A 168 55.45 5.45 -60.13
CA GLU A 168 54.44 6.26 -59.42
C GLU A 168 53.19 5.42 -59.11
N GLU A 169 52.72 4.60 -60.06
CA GLU A 169 51.61 3.67 -59.86
C GLU A 169 51.89 2.63 -58.75
N LEU A 170 53.12 2.09 -58.70
CA LEU A 170 53.54 1.14 -57.67
C LEU A 170 53.71 1.80 -56.29
N GLU A 171 54.21 3.04 -56.23
CA GLU A 171 54.27 3.84 -54.99
C GLU A 171 52.86 4.20 -54.48
N GLU A 172 51.94 4.57 -55.36
CA GLU A 172 50.55 4.82 -55.00
C GLU A 172 49.87 3.55 -54.48
N ALA A 173 50.08 2.40 -55.13
CA ALA A 173 49.57 1.11 -54.68
C ALA A 173 50.10 0.73 -53.28
N LEU A 174 51.40 0.95 -53.00
CA LEU A 174 51.97 0.74 -51.67
C LEU A 174 51.37 1.70 -50.63
N SER A 175 51.14 2.96 -50.97
CA SER A 175 50.49 3.94 -50.08
C SER A 175 49.04 3.55 -49.77
N SER A 176 48.31 3.01 -50.77
CA SER A 176 46.94 2.54 -50.60
C SER A 176 46.88 1.33 -49.66
N ARG A 177 47.86 0.41 -49.75
CA ARG A 177 48.01 -0.73 -48.84
C ARG A 177 48.31 -0.29 -47.41
N GLN A 178 49.24 0.65 -47.22
CA GLN A 178 49.56 1.16 -45.88
C GLN A 178 48.32 1.73 -45.19
N ARG A 179 47.49 2.49 -45.92
CA ARG A 179 46.20 2.98 -45.42
C ARG A 179 45.24 1.84 -45.05
N GLN A 180 45.17 0.77 -45.86
CA GLN A 180 44.35 -0.41 -45.56
C GLN A 180 44.86 -1.18 -44.33
N GLU A 181 46.18 -1.35 -44.16
CA GLU A 181 46.78 -1.99 -42.99
C GLU A 181 46.53 -1.18 -41.71
N GLU A 182 46.62 0.15 -41.79
CA GLU A 182 46.27 1.04 -40.68
C GLU A 182 44.79 0.92 -40.31
N GLN A 183 43.89 0.86 -41.29
CA GLN A 183 42.47 0.61 -41.06
C GLN A 183 42.22 -0.76 -40.41
N LEU A 184 42.92 -1.82 -40.84
CA LEU A 184 42.82 -3.14 -40.21
C LEU A 184 43.32 -3.12 -38.76
N ARG A 185 44.46 -2.46 -38.47
CA ARG A 185 44.95 -2.29 -37.10
C ARG A 185 43.97 -1.52 -36.23
N LEU A 186 43.27 -0.52 -36.77
CA LEU A 186 42.20 0.18 -36.07
C LEU A 186 41.01 -0.74 -35.78
N ARG A 187 40.56 -1.54 -36.77
CA ARG A 187 39.49 -2.53 -36.57
C ARG A 187 39.85 -3.61 -35.56
N GLU A 188 41.11 -4.07 -35.53
CA GLU A 188 41.59 -5.04 -34.54
C GLU A 188 41.57 -4.44 -33.12
N ARG A 189 41.94 -3.17 -32.97
CA ARG A 189 41.84 -2.45 -31.68
C ARG A 189 40.39 -2.27 -31.26
N GLU A 190 39.50 -1.88 -32.18
CA GLU A 190 38.05 -1.78 -31.95
C GLU A 190 37.47 -3.13 -31.51
N LEU A 191 37.80 -4.22 -32.22
CA LEU A 191 37.35 -5.57 -31.85
C LEU A 191 37.87 -6.00 -30.49
N THR A 192 39.10 -5.62 -30.13
CA THR A 192 39.67 -5.93 -28.81
C THR A 192 38.97 -5.14 -27.70
N ALA A 193 38.68 -3.86 -27.93
CA ALA A 193 37.91 -3.03 -27.01
C ALA A 193 36.48 -3.57 -26.84
N LEU A 194 35.80 -3.95 -27.93
CA LEU A 194 34.46 -4.55 -27.89
C LEU A 194 34.46 -5.90 -27.16
N LYS A 195 35.48 -6.74 -27.37
CA LYS A 195 35.65 -7.99 -26.59
C LYS A 195 35.86 -7.72 -25.10
N GLY A 196 36.55 -6.63 -24.75
CA GLY A 196 36.71 -6.18 -23.36
C GLY A 196 35.37 -5.75 -22.76
N ALA A 197 34.67 -4.84 -23.43
CA ALA A 197 33.35 -4.37 -23.01
C ALA A 197 32.34 -5.52 -22.85
N LEU A 198 32.31 -6.46 -23.81
CA LEU A 198 31.43 -7.63 -23.71
C LEU A 198 31.77 -8.52 -22.51
N LYS A 199 33.05 -8.70 -22.18
CA LYS A 199 33.45 -9.45 -20.97
C LYS A 199 33.03 -8.74 -19.69
N GLU A 200 33.13 -7.41 -19.66
CA GLU A 200 32.70 -6.60 -18.51
C GLU A 200 31.18 -6.66 -18.34
N GLU A 201 30.42 -6.59 -19.43
CA GLU A 201 28.97 -6.77 -19.44
C GLU A 201 28.56 -8.18 -19.00
N VAL A 202 29.22 -9.23 -19.48
CA VAL A 202 28.93 -10.59 -19.00
C VAL A 202 29.24 -10.70 -17.50
N ALA A 203 30.34 -10.11 -17.03
CA ALA A 203 30.69 -10.10 -15.62
C ALA A 203 29.76 -9.24 -14.74
N SER A 204 29.15 -8.17 -15.27
CA SER A 204 28.13 -7.39 -14.57
C SER A 204 26.83 -8.19 -14.44
N HIS A 205 26.38 -8.82 -15.54
CA HIS A 205 25.20 -9.69 -15.54
C HIS A 205 25.36 -10.89 -14.60
N ASP A 206 26.54 -11.54 -14.58
CA ASP A 206 26.81 -12.64 -13.65
C ASP A 206 26.69 -12.19 -12.18
N LYS A 207 27.21 -11.00 -11.86
CA LYS A 207 27.07 -10.41 -10.52
C LYS A 207 25.62 -10.08 -10.19
N GLU A 208 24.84 -9.60 -11.15
CA GLU A 208 23.42 -9.32 -10.96
C GLU A 208 22.60 -10.60 -10.75
N LEU A 209 22.88 -11.65 -11.53
CA LEU A 209 22.27 -12.97 -11.33
C LEU A 209 22.60 -13.54 -9.94
N ASP A 210 23.84 -13.37 -9.47
CA ASP A 210 24.22 -13.82 -8.13
C ASP A 210 23.55 -12.99 -7.03
N ARG A 211 23.36 -11.68 -7.21
CA ARG A 211 22.57 -10.85 -6.30
C ARG A 211 21.11 -11.31 -6.24
N VAL A 212 20.49 -11.60 -7.39
CA VAL A 212 19.12 -12.12 -7.45
C VAL A 212 19.03 -13.48 -6.74
N ARG A 213 19.98 -14.38 -6.97
CA ARG A 213 20.04 -15.68 -6.28
C ARG A 213 20.16 -15.51 -4.76
N GLN A 214 21.02 -14.60 -4.30
CA GLN A 214 21.18 -14.31 -2.87
C GLN A 214 19.90 -13.71 -2.26
N GLN A 215 19.23 -12.82 -3.00
CA GLN A 215 17.95 -12.26 -2.56
C GLN A 215 16.90 -13.36 -2.42
N CYS A 216 16.72 -14.22 -3.43
CA CYS A 216 15.80 -15.34 -3.35
C CYS A 216 16.14 -16.29 -2.19
N GLN A 217 17.43 -16.52 -1.90
CA GLN A 217 17.84 -17.31 -0.74
C GLN A 217 17.46 -16.63 0.59
N SER A 218 17.70 -15.33 0.72
CA SER A 218 17.33 -14.55 1.91
C SER A 218 15.82 -14.56 2.13
N ASP A 219 15.04 -14.36 1.06
CA ASP A 219 13.57 -14.36 1.12
C ASP A 219 13.04 -15.74 1.53
N MET A 220 13.63 -16.82 0.98
CA MET A 220 13.28 -18.19 1.35
C MET A 220 13.63 -18.49 2.82
N ASP A 221 14.76 -18.01 3.32
CA ASP A 221 15.14 -18.18 4.72
C ASP A 221 14.26 -17.34 5.65
N GLN A 222 13.86 -16.15 5.24
CA GLN A 222 12.92 -15.31 5.98
C GLN A 222 11.54 -15.97 6.06
N LEU A 223 11.05 -16.55 4.97
CA LEU A 223 9.82 -17.33 4.95
C LEU A 223 9.90 -18.59 5.82
N ARG A 224 11.04 -19.27 5.87
CA ARG A 224 11.25 -20.39 6.80
C ARG A 224 11.18 -19.92 8.25
N ARG A 225 11.85 -18.83 8.60
CA ARG A 225 11.81 -18.27 9.97
C ARG A 225 10.42 -17.78 10.36
N SER A 226 9.68 -17.17 9.45
CA SER A 226 8.30 -16.74 9.72
C SER A 226 7.38 -17.94 9.92
N MET A 227 7.51 -18.98 9.09
CA MET A 227 6.78 -20.25 9.27
C MET A 227 7.13 -20.93 10.59
N GLU A 228 8.42 -20.97 10.95
CA GLU A 228 8.88 -21.48 12.25
C GLU A 228 8.29 -20.66 13.41
N GLY A 229 8.28 -19.33 13.31
CA GLY A 229 7.64 -18.44 14.29
C GLY A 229 6.15 -18.73 14.46
N ILE A 230 5.41 -18.82 13.35
CA ILE A 230 3.97 -19.17 13.36
C ILE A 230 3.75 -20.54 13.99
N SER A 231 4.60 -21.53 13.71
CA SER A 231 4.49 -22.87 14.31
C SER A 231 4.74 -22.87 15.82
N GLN A 232 5.68 -22.05 16.29
CA GLN A 232 5.95 -21.89 17.72
C GLN A 232 4.80 -21.19 18.42
N ASP A 233 4.23 -20.15 17.81
CA ASP A 233 3.09 -19.44 18.37
C ASP A 233 1.82 -20.30 18.37
N GLN A 234 1.62 -21.13 17.34
CA GLN A 234 0.58 -22.15 17.35
C GLN A 234 0.77 -23.13 18.52
N ALA A 235 1.98 -23.64 18.76
CA ALA A 235 2.26 -24.52 19.89
C ALA A 235 2.02 -23.85 21.26
N LYS A 236 2.37 -22.55 21.39
CA LYS A 236 2.07 -21.77 22.61
C LYS A 236 0.56 -21.63 22.81
N LEU A 237 -0.19 -21.23 21.78
CA LEU A 237 -1.64 -21.11 21.83
C LEU A 237 -2.32 -22.45 22.16
N GLU A 238 -1.83 -23.56 21.63
CA GLU A 238 -2.31 -24.90 21.98
C GLU A 238 -2.05 -25.22 23.46
N SER A 239 -0.86 -24.86 23.99
CA SER A 239 -0.55 -25.04 25.42
C SER A 239 -1.43 -24.16 26.32
N GLU A 240 -1.74 -22.93 25.92
CA GLU A 240 -2.63 -22.03 26.64
C GLU A 240 -4.07 -22.53 26.59
N LYS A 241 -4.53 -23.02 25.43
CA LYS A 241 -5.83 -23.68 25.30
C LYS A 241 -5.92 -24.90 26.22
N GLN A 242 -4.87 -25.71 26.35
CA GLN A 242 -4.84 -26.83 27.29
C GLN A 242 -4.93 -26.37 28.75
N LYS A 243 -4.24 -25.28 29.13
CA LYS A 243 -4.33 -24.67 30.46
C LYS A 243 -5.74 -24.15 30.74
N ILE A 244 -6.33 -23.39 29.81
CA ILE A 244 -7.70 -22.90 29.93
C ILE A 244 -8.67 -24.07 30.06
N ASN A 245 -8.54 -25.12 29.24
CA ASN A 245 -9.36 -26.31 29.36
C ASN A 245 -9.20 -27.02 30.71
N ALA A 246 -8.00 -27.02 31.31
CA ALA A 246 -7.79 -27.55 32.66
C ALA A 246 -8.49 -26.69 33.71
N VAL A 247 -8.41 -25.37 33.61
CA VAL A 247 -9.14 -24.44 34.49
C VAL A 247 -10.65 -24.63 34.34
N VAL A 248 -11.17 -24.72 33.12
CA VAL A 248 -12.60 -24.98 32.86
C VAL A 248 -13.05 -26.29 33.48
N ARG A 249 -12.27 -27.37 33.34
CA ARG A 249 -12.58 -28.66 34.00
C ARG A 249 -12.55 -28.56 35.52
N ASN A 250 -11.65 -27.77 36.09
CA ASN A 250 -11.61 -27.56 37.53
C ASN A 250 -12.81 -26.74 38.01
N LEU A 251 -13.17 -25.66 37.33
CA LEU A 251 -14.37 -24.87 37.64
C LEU A 251 -15.66 -25.69 37.48
N GLN A 252 -15.72 -26.58 36.47
CA GLN A 252 -16.83 -27.53 36.33
C GLN A 252 -16.93 -28.47 37.53
N ARG A 253 -15.79 -29.00 38.01
CA ARG A 253 -15.75 -29.86 39.20
C ARG A 253 -16.14 -29.09 40.46
N GLU A 254 -15.61 -27.88 40.66
CA GLU A 254 -15.98 -27.03 41.81
C GLU A 254 -17.48 -26.68 41.78
N LEU A 255 -18.05 -26.47 40.58
CA LEU A 255 -19.48 -26.29 40.42
C LEU A 255 -20.25 -27.57 40.80
N GLU A 256 -19.83 -28.74 40.32
CA GLU A 256 -20.42 -30.03 40.68
C GLU A 256 -20.36 -30.26 42.20
N GLU A 257 -19.20 -30.07 42.83
CA GLU A 257 -19.00 -30.18 44.27
C GLU A 257 -19.92 -29.20 45.03
N SER A 258 -20.03 -27.94 44.60
CA SER A 258 -20.97 -26.99 45.21
C SER A 258 -22.44 -27.40 45.03
N THR A 259 -22.79 -28.02 43.90
CA THR A 259 -24.16 -28.52 43.66
C THR A 259 -24.48 -29.74 44.51
N GLU A 260 -23.51 -30.62 44.73
CA GLU A 260 -23.61 -31.77 45.63
C GLU A 260 -23.71 -31.31 47.09
N GLU A 261 -22.89 -30.35 47.51
CA GLU A 261 -22.97 -29.75 48.84
C GLU A 261 -24.32 -29.08 49.09
N THR A 262 -24.82 -28.28 48.14
CA THR A 262 -26.16 -27.69 48.27
C THR A 262 -27.26 -28.77 48.28
N GLY A 263 -27.07 -29.87 47.54
CA GLY A 263 -27.92 -31.06 47.61
C GLY A 263 -27.92 -31.69 49.00
N HIS A 264 -26.73 -31.93 49.55
CA HIS A 264 -26.54 -32.48 50.88
C HIS A 264 -27.19 -31.61 51.96
N TRP A 265 -27.02 -30.29 51.91
CA TRP A 265 -27.67 -29.37 52.85
C TRP A 265 -29.19 -29.35 52.71
N ARG A 266 -29.73 -29.44 51.48
CA ARG A 266 -31.17 -29.59 51.25
C ARG A 266 -31.70 -30.89 51.86
N ASP A 267 -31.00 -32.00 51.66
CA ASP A 267 -31.39 -33.31 52.20
C ASP A 267 -31.30 -33.34 53.73
N MET A 268 -30.26 -32.76 54.32
CA MET A 268 -30.12 -32.62 55.78
C MET A 268 -31.21 -31.74 56.37
N PHE A 269 -31.54 -30.62 55.72
CA PHE A 269 -32.65 -29.78 56.13
C PHE A 269 -33.99 -30.53 56.06
N GLN A 270 -34.20 -31.32 54.99
CA GLN A 270 -35.39 -32.13 54.84
C GLN A 270 -35.48 -33.23 55.91
N LYS A 271 -34.38 -33.93 56.20
CA LYS A 271 -34.29 -34.89 57.33
C LYS A 271 -34.61 -34.24 58.66
N ASN A 272 -33.97 -33.11 58.99
CA ASN A 272 -34.28 -32.37 60.23
C ASN A 272 -35.74 -31.93 60.30
N LYS A 273 -36.33 -31.54 59.17
CA LYS A 273 -37.75 -31.17 59.07
C LYS A 273 -38.66 -32.40 59.27
N ASP A 274 -38.27 -33.57 58.79
CA ASP A 274 -39.00 -34.83 58.98
C ASP A 274 -38.86 -35.31 60.43
N GLU A 275 -37.67 -35.26 61.03
CA GLU A 275 -37.42 -35.50 62.45
C GLU A 275 -38.18 -34.54 63.36
N LEU A 276 -38.32 -33.26 62.96
CA LEU A 276 -39.16 -32.31 63.70
C LEU A 276 -40.65 -32.68 63.61
N ARG A 277 -41.09 -33.26 62.49
CA ARG A 277 -42.47 -33.77 62.38
C ARG A 277 -42.67 -35.04 63.21
N THR A 278 -41.71 -35.96 63.25
CA THR A 278 -41.81 -37.17 64.08
C THR A 278 -41.78 -36.81 65.56
N THR A 279 -40.84 -35.98 66.01
CA THR A 279 -40.80 -35.50 67.41
C THR A 279 -42.07 -34.73 67.79
N LYS A 280 -42.66 -33.97 66.87
CA LYS A 280 -43.98 -33.36 67.08
C LYS A 280 -45.09 -34.40 67.23
N GLN A 281 -45.08 -35.47 66.43
CA GLN A 281 -46.04 -36.56 66.53
C GLN A 281 -45.87 -37.33 67.85
N GLU A 282 -44.64 -37.66 68.23
CA GLU A 282 -44.31 -38.30 69.52
C GLU A 282 -44.76 -37.42 70.70
N LEU A 283 -44.54 -36.10 70.64
CA LEU A 283 -44.98 -35.19 71.68
C LEU A 283 -46.52 -35.08 71.75
N LEU A 284 -47.22 -35.23 70.63
CA LEU A 284 -48.68 -35.35 70.65
C LEU A 284 -49.12 -36.68 71.26
N GLN A 285 -48.43 -37.78 70.94
CA GLN A 285 -48.71 -39.09 71.54
C GLN A 285 -48.49 -39.07 73.05
N VAL A 286 -47.35 -38.56 73.52
CA VAL A 286 -47.05 -38.41 74.96
C VAL A 286 -48.06 -37.49 75.65
N LYS A 287 -48.60 -36.47 74.96
CA LYS A 287 -49.69 -35.66 75.50
C LYS A 287 -50.98 -36.47 75.68
N MET A 288 -51.35 -37.29 74.69
CA MET A 288 -52.51 -38.19 74.82
C MET A 288 -52.30 -39.20 75.94
N GLU A 289 -51.14 -39.85 76.01
CA GLU A 289 -50.78 -40.77 77.10
C GLU A 289 -50.81 -40.06 78.46
N ARG A 290 -50.35 -38.79 78.55
CA ARG A 290 -50.44 -38.00 79.78
C ARG A 290 -51.90 -37.70 80.15
N GLU A 291 -52.75 -37.37 79.18
CA GLU A 291 -54.18 -37.15 79.40
C GLU A 291 -54.87 -38.44 79.88
N GLU A 292 -54.53 -39.59 79.30
CA GLU A 292 -54.96 -40.93 79.74
C GLU A 292 -54.50 -41.23 81.17
N PHE A 293 -53.22 -41.00 81.51
CA PHE A 293 -52.72 -41.15 82.88
C PHE A 293 -53.36 -40.17 83.86
N GLU A 294 -53.66 -38.94 83.44
CA GLU A 294 -54.39 -37.97 84.26
C GLU A 294 -55.85 -38.41 84.51
N GLU A 295 -56.49 -39.07 83.54
CA GLU A 295 -57.79 -39.73 83.69
C GLU A 295 -57.74 -40.92 84.64
N GLU A 296 -56.76 -41.82 84.49
CA GLU A 296 -56.55 -42.94 85.42
C GLU A 296 -56.30 -42.45 86.86
N LEU A 297 -55.52 -41.38 87.03
CA LEU A 297 -55.30 -40.75 88.34
C LEU A 297 -56.58 -40.13 88.89
N ARG A 298 -57.46 -39.60 88.03
CA ARG A 298 -58.77 -39.05 88.42
C ARG A 298 -59.69 -40.17 88.88
N GLU A 299 -59.76 -41.28 88.16
CA GLU A 299 -60.51 -42.48 88.56
C GLU A 299 -59.98 -43.06 89.88
N LEU A 300 -58.65 -43.16 90.04
CA LEU A 300 -58.05 -43.63 91.29
C LEU A 300 -58.42 -42.70 92.46
N ARG A 301 -58.39 -41.37 92.26
CA ARG A 301 -58.81 -40.40 93.29
C ARG A 301 -60.29 -40.55 93.65
N GLU A 302 -61.17 -40.81 92.68
CA GLU A 302 -62.59 -41.09 92.92
C GLU A 302 -62.79 -42.39 93.71
N ARG A 303 -62.05 -43.45 93.39
CA ARG A 303 -62.05 -44.71 94.17
C ARG A 303 -61.54 -44.50 95.60
N PHE A 304 -60.51 -43.68 95.81
CA PHE A 304 -60.02 -43.32 97.14
C PHE A 304 -61.03 -42.46 97.92
N ALA A 305 -61.80 -41.60 97.25
CA ALA A 305 -62.88 -40.83 97.87
C ALA A 305 -64.04 -41.73 98.32
N ALA A 306 -64.46 -42.67 97.47
CA ALA A 306 -65.49 -43.66 97.80
C ALA A 306 -65.08 -44.55 99.01
N ALA A 307 -63.83 -45.02 99.04
CA ALA A 307 -63.30 -45.78 100.19
C ALA A 307 -63.20 -44.95 101.48
N ARG A 308 -63.01 -43.62 101.37
CA ARG A 308 -63.06 -42.70 102.51
C ARG A 308 -64.48 -42.50 103.04
N GLU A 309 -65.46 -42.38 102.16
CA GLU A 309 -66.87 -42.30 102.54
C GLU A 309 -67.36 -43.60 103.21
N GLU A 310 -66.87 -44.76 102.76
CA GLU A 310 -67.10 -46.05 103.43
C GLU A 310 -66.42 -46.15 104.81
N ALA A 311 -65.26 -45.50 105.00
CA ALA A 311 -64.56 -45.43 106.29
C ALA A 311 -65.20 -44.44 107.28
N ASP A 312 -65.79 -43.35 106.79
CA ASP A 312 -66.51 -42.36 107.60
C ASP A 312 -67.95 -42.80 107.96
N GLN A 313 -68.56 -43.69 107.16
CA GLN A 313 -69.82 -44.38 107.51
C GLN A 313 -69.66 -45.46 108.60
N ALA A 314 -68.44 -45.90 108.91
CA ALA A 314 -68.14 -46.86 109.99
C ALA A 314 -67.81 -46.19 111.36
N ARG A 315 -67.85 -44.84 111.46
CA ARG A 315 -67.43 -44.08 112.67
C ARG A 315 -68.54 -43.32 113.40
N SER A 316 -69.81 -43.71 113.23
CA SER A 316 -70.95 -43.13 113.97
C SER A 316 -71.88 -44.18 114.59
N SER A 317 -71.44 -44.85 115.66
CA SER A 317 -72.34 -45.47 116.66
C SER A 317 -71.72 -45.65 118.07
N ALA A 318 -72.49 -45.19 119.07
CA ALA A 318 -72.58 -45.57 120.50
C ALA A 318 -71.67 -44.95 121.64
N VAL A 319 -72.39 -44.25 122.53
CA VAL A 319 -72.26 -43.68 123.91
C VAL A 319 -71.96 -44.75 125.03
N ASP A 320 -71.08 -44.60 126.05
CA ASP A 320 -71.06 -43.91 127.41
C ASP A 320 -71.66 -44.78 128.60
N PRO A 321 -71.73 -44.42 129.92
CA PRO A 321 -70.80 -44.09 131.06
C PRO A 321 -71.03 -44.92 132.39
N GLY A 322 -70.29 -44.67 133.51
CA GLY A 322 -70.70 -45.09 134.89
C GLY A 322 -69.72 -44.87 136.08
N GLU A 323 -70.20 -44.21 137.16
CA GLU A 323 -69.69 -44.16 138.56
C GLU A 323 -68.65 -43.09 139.00
N LEU A 324 -69.08 -41.97 139.64
CA LEU A 324 -68.28 -41.18 140.62
C LEU A 324 -69.11 -40.13 141.43
N GLU A 325 -70.20 -40.58 142.06
CA GLU A 325 -71.07 -39.76 142.95
C GLU A 325 -70.71 -39.81 144.46
N ALA A 326 -69.50 -40.23 144.84
CA ALA A 326 -69.19 -40.49 146.26
C ALA A 326 -68.50 -39.37 147.07
N LEU A 327 -68.12 -38.21 146.50
CA LEU A 327 -67.26 -37.22 147.19
C LEU A 327 -67.89 -35.82 147.34
N ARG A 328 -69.08 -35.72 147.93
CA ARG A 328 -69.77 -34.41 148.17
C ARG A 328 -70.30 -34.15 149.58
N LYS A 329 -69.88 -34.88 150.62
CA LYS A 329 -70.51 -34.72 151.97
C LYS A 329 -69.68 -34.16 153.14
N GLU A 330 -68.38 -33.88 153.06
CA GLU A 330 -67.59 -33.54 154.29
C GLU A 330 -67.06 -32.10 154.45
N LEU A 331 -67.28 -31.15 153.53
CA LEU A 331 -66.62 -29.82 153.60
C LEU A 331 -67.35 -28.73 154.43
N ARG A 332 -68.39 -29.02 155.22
CA ARG A 332 -69.21 -27.96 155.86
C ARG A 332 -68.89 -27.61 157.33
N GLN A 333 -68.02 -28.31 158.04
CA GLN A 333 -67.93 -28.18 159.51
C GLN A 333 -66.77 -27.34 160.10
N ALA A 334 -65.91 -26.68 159.32
CA ALA A 334 -64.64 -26.11 159.84
C ALA A 334 -64.53 -24.56 159.96
N ARG A 335 -65.61 -23.76 159.92
CA ARG A 335 -65.50 -22.28 159.75
C ARG A 335 -65.81 -21.37 160.96
N GLU A 336 -66.19 -21.88 162.13
CA GLU A 336 -66.73 -20.99 163.19
C GLU A 336 -65.77 -20.59 164.34
N ALA A 337 -64.59 -21.19 164.49
CA ALA A 337 -63.74 -20.97 165.69
C ALA A 337 -62.74 -19.78 165.64
N GLN A 338 -62.73 -18.93 164.61
CA GLN A 338 -61.63 -17.96 164.36
C GLN A 338 -61.83 -16.54 164.96
N ARG A 339 -62.94 -16.19 165.62
CA ARG A 339 -63.30 -14.77 165.85
C ARG A 339 -62.88 -14.15 167.21
N GLU A 340 -62.61 -14.92 168.26
CA GLU A 340 -62.58 -14.38 169.62
C GLU A 340 -61.21 -13.86 170.13
N LEU A 341 -60.08 -14.33 169.59
CA LEU A 341 -58.72 -13.94 170.05
C LEU A 341 -58.23 -12.55 169.59
N SER A 342 -59.07 -11.75 168.91
CA SER A 342 -58.67 -10.49 168.26
C SER A 342 -58.76 -9.23 169.13
N ALA A 343 -59.33 -9.31 170.33
CA ALA A 343 -59.64 -8.14 171.16
C ALA A 343 -58.52 -7.71 172.13
N GLU A 344 -57.76 -8.64 172.69
CA GLU A 344 -56.76 -8.36 173.75
C GLU A 344 -55.45 -7.74 173.22
N LYS A 345 -55.24 -7.80 171.89
CA LYS A 345 -54.08 -7.20 171.19
C LYS A 345 -54.04 -5.67 171.22
N ARG A 346 -55.18 -4.99 171.44
CA ARG A 346 -55.34 -3.55 171.11
C ARG A 346 -54.69 -2.56 172.07
N THR A 347 -54.54 -2.90 173.35
CA THR A 347 -54.09 -1.96 174.40
C THR A 347 -52.57 -1.85 174.51
N GLN A 348 -51.83 -2.91 174.19
CA GLN A 348 -50.35 -2.88 174.12
C GLN A 348 -49.82 -2.15 172.87
N GLU A 349 -50.67 -1.96 171.84
CA GLU A 349 -50.29 -1.27 170.60
C GLU A 349 -50.18 0.26 170.74
N GLU A 350 -50.81 0.91 171.73
CA GLU A 350 -50.86 2.38 171.79
C GLU A 350 -49.57 3.05 172.26
N LEU A 351 -48.82 2.41 173.16
CA LEU A 351 -47.50 2.86 173.62
C LEU A 351 -46.40 2.60 172.60
N LEU A 352 -46.51 1.50 171.82
CA LEU A 352 -45.67 1.27 170.64
C LEU A 352 -45.94 2.33 169.56
N ARG A 353 -47.19 2.73 169.34
CA ARG A 353 -47.58 3.72 168.32
C ARG A 353 -46.88 5.08 168.45
N GLN A 354 -46.56 5.56 169.66
CA GLN A 354 -45.88 6.87 169.80
C GLN A 354 -44.40 6.82 169.42
N ARG A 355 -43.66 5.78 169.85
CA ARG A 355 -42.25 5.56 169.46
C ARG A 355 -42.13 5.08 168.01
N GLU A 356 -43.15 4.39 167.49
CA GLU A 356 -43.26 4.04 166.08
C GLU A 356 -43.50 5.26 165.19
N ARG A 357 -44.25 6.28 165.61
CA ARG A 357 -44.51 7.48 164.78
C ARG A 357 -43.23 8.27 164.49
N GLU A 358 -42.36 8.45 165.48
CA GLU A 358 -41.09 9.18 165.29
C GLU A 358 -40.07 8.38 164.46
N LEU A 359 -39.99 7.06 164.68
CA LEU A 359 -39.18 6.17 163.83
C LEU A 359 -39.77 5.99 162.43
N ALA A 360 -41.09 6.09 162.25
CA ALA A 360 -41.75 6.01 160.95
C ALA A 360 -41.56 7.30 160.15
N ALA A 361 -41.55 8.48 160.77
CA ALA A 361 -41.30 9.74 160.08
C ALA A 361 -39.87 9.79 159.51
N LEU A 362 -38.85 9.43 160.30
CA LEU A 362 -37.45 9.39 159.83
C LEU A 362 -37.17 8.23 158.86
N LYS A 363 -37.88 7.11 158.96
CA LYS A 363 -37.84 6.04 157.94
C LYS A 363 -38.59 6.41 156.67
N GLY A 364 -39.62 7.26 156.76
CA GLY A 364 -40.41 7.76 155.63
C GLY A 364 -39.58 8.64 154.71
N THR A 365 -38.91 9.64 155.25
CA THR A 365 -38.06 10.56 154.47
C THR A 365 -36.88 9.83 153.83
N MET A 366 -36.22 8.92 154.56
CA MET A 366 -35.13 8.10 154.00
C MET A 366 -35.62 7.12 152.91
N ARG A 367 -36.86 6.62 153.00
CA ARG A 367 -37.46 5.77 151.96
C ARG A 367 -37.90 6.58 150.74
N GLU A 368 -38.42 7.79 150.94
CA GLU A 368 -38.81 8.68 149.86
C GLU A 368 -37.59 9.10 149.03
N GLU A 369 -36.48 9.50 149.67
CA GLU A 369 -35.22 9.80 148.98
C GLU A 369 -34.61 8.56 148.29
N ALA A 370 -34.66 7.38 148.92
CA ALA A 370 -34.22 6.14 148.29
C ALA A 370 -35.10 5.78 147.08
N SER A 371 -36.43 5.90 147.19
CA SER A 371 -37.36 5.63 146.10
C SER A 371 -37.28 6.65 144.96
N SER A 372 -36.94 7.91 145.27
CA SER A 372 -36.69 8.94 144.26
C SER A 372 -35.43 8.61 143.46
N ARG A 373 -34.34 8.23 144.15
CA ARG A 373 -33.09 7.81 143.49
C ARG A 373 -33.27 6.50 142.71
N ASP A 374 -33.99 5.53 143.25
CA ASP A 374 -34.31 4.29 142.54
C ASP A 374 -35.22 4.55 141.32
N GLY A 375 -36.18 5.46 141.44
CA GLY A 375 -37.03 5.90 140.32
C GLY A 375 -36.28 6.62 139.22
N GLU A 376 -35.29 7.45 139.56
CA GLU A 376 -34.38 8.10 138.61
C GLU A 376 -33.43 7.09 137.94
N LEU A 377 -32.87 6.14 138.70
CA LEU A 377 -32.04 5.07 138.16
C LEU A 377 -32.82 4.16 137.19
N GLU A 378 -34.08 3.86 137.49
CA GLU A 378 -34.93 3.09 136.57
C GLU A 378 -35.34 3.86 135.32
N ARG A 379 -35.44 5.19 135.38
CA ARG A 379 -35.60 6.04 134.19
C ARG A 379 -34.34 6.01 133.33
N TYR A 380 -33.16 6.22 133.92
CA TYR A 380 -31.89 6.13 133.19
C TYR A 380 -31.64 4.73 132.61
N ARG A 381 -32.07 3.66 133.28
CA ARG A 381 -32.01 2.29 132.72
C ARG A 381 -32.91 2.12 131.51
N ARG A 382 -34.15 2.62 131.56
CA ARG A 382 -35.08 2.60 130.43
C ARG A 382 -34.57 3.42 129.26
N ASP A 383 -34.07 4.62 129.51
CA ASP A 383 -33.49 5.49 128.47
C ASP A 383 -32.24 4.86 127.84
N LEU A 384 -31.36 4.26 128.65
CA LEU A 384 -30.20 3.51 128.13
C LEU A 384 -30.60 2.26 127.34
N GLN A 385 -31.70 1.61 127.69
CA GLN A 385 -32.20 0.46 126.94
C GLN A 385 -32.83 0.89 125.62
N GLN A 386 -33.61 1.96 125.60
CA GLN A 386 -34.16 2.56 124.37
C GLN A 386 -33.04 3.03 123.43
N LEU A 387 -32.04 3.73 123.94
CA LEU A 387 -30.88 4.14 123.12
C LEU A 387 -30.08 2.95 122.58
N ARG A 388 -30.05 1.82 123.28
CA ARG A 388 -29.44 0.57 122.77
C ARG A 388 -30.28 -0.07 121.68
N GLU A 389 -31.60 -0.13 121.87
CA GLU A 389 -32.55 -0.64 120.87
C GLU A 389 -32.51 0.22 119.61
N GLU A 390 -32.55 1.55 119.73
CA GLU A 390 -32.39 2.49 118.62
C GLU A 390 -31.03 2.35 117.92
N ARG A 391 -29.95 2.16 118.68
CA ARG A 391 -28.61 1.92 118.11
C ARG A 391 -28.56 0.58 117.38
N ASP A 392 -29.15 -0.47 117.92
CA ASP A 392 -29.17 -1.78 117.30
C ASP A 392 -30.07 -1.79 116.05
N GLU A 393 -31.20 -1.10 116.08
CA GLU A 393 -32.05 -0.84 114.90
C GLU A 393 -31.32 -0.01 113.83
N ALA A 394 -30.60 1.03 114.22
CA ALA A 394 -29.77 1.81 113.31
C ALA A 394 -28.64 0.97 112.69
N THR A 395 -28.02 0.05 113.45
CA THR A 395 -27.01 -0.87 112.91
C THR A 395 -27.61 -1.88 111.94
N LYS A 396 -28.82 -2.40 112.21
CA LYS A 396 -29.55 -3.28 111.29
C LYS A 396 -29.95 -2.54 110.00
N ALA A 397 -30.43 -1.31 110.13
CA ALA A 397 -30.76 -0.46 108.98
C ALA A 397 -29.51 -0.13 108.15
N LYS A 398 -28.36 0.14 108.79
CA LYS A 398 -27.08 0.35 108.11
C LYS A 398 -26.62 -0.90 107.36
N ALA A 399 -26.67 -2.08 108.00
CA ALA A 399 -26.32 -3.34 107.36
C ALA A 399 -27.26 -3.67 106.17
N ALA A 400 -28.56 -3.39 106.29
CA ALA A 400 -29.50 -3.53 105.19
C ALA A 400 -29.19 -2.57 104.03
N LEU A 401 -28.86 -1.31 104.32
CA LEU A 401 -28.45 -0.32 103.32
C LEU A 401 -27.13 -0.71 102.63
N GLU A 402 -26.14 -1.19 103.39
CA GLU A 402 -24.86 -1.67 102.84
C GLU A 402 -25.09 -2.89 101.93
N SER A 403 -25.91 -3.87 102.33
CA SER A 403 -26.25 -5.01 101.48
C SER A 403 -27.03 -4.61 100.20
N ALA A 404 -27.89 -3.60 100.29
CA ALA A 404 -28.61 -3.06 99.14
C ALA A 404 -27.69 -2.24 98.21
N GLN A 405 -26.71 -1.52 98.76
CA GLN A 405 -25.67 -0.82 98.01
C GLN A 405 -24.76 -1.82 97.28
N GLU A 406 -24.31 -2.88 97.96
CA GLU A 406 -23.51 -3.94 97.36
C GLU A 406 -24.28 -4.66 96.23
N ALA A 407 -25.57 -4.96 96.44
CA ALA A 407 -26.42 -5.55 95.40
C ALA A 407 -26.61 -4.60 94.20
N SER A 408 -26.78 -3.31 94.44
CA SER A 408 -26.88 -2.29 93.38
C SER A 408 -25.55 -2.10 92.63
N GLU A 409 -24.43 -2.13 93.33
CA GLU A 409 -23.09 -2.07 92.72
C GLU A 409 -22.78 -3.31 91.88
N GLN A 410 -23.19 -4.50 92.35
CA GLN A 410 -23.08 -5.73 91.57
C GLN A 410 -23.97 -5.67 90.32
N ALA A 411 -25.22 -5.24 90.45
CA ALA A 411 -26.11 -5.03 89.31
C ALA A 411 -25.54 -4.01 88.32
N ARG A 412 -24.98 -2.89 88.81
CA ARG A 412 -24.30 -1.89 87.99
C ARG A 412 -23.09 -2.47 87.26
N LYS A 413 -22.24 -3.26 87.93
CA LYS A 413 -21.09 -3.93 87.29
C LYS A 413 -21.53 -4.90 86.20
N THR A 414 -22.61 -5.67 86.41
CA THR A 414 -23.16 -6.56 85.37
C THR A 414 -23.75 -5.80 84.19
N LEU A 415 -24.37 -4.64 84.43
CA LEU A 415 -24.87 -3.78 83.37
C LEU A 415 -23.70 -3.15 82.60
N GLU A 416 -22.66 -2.68 83.29
CA GLU A 416 -21.45 -2.13 82.68
C GLU A 416 -20.72 -3.18 81.83
N SER A 417 -20.61 -4.44 82.29
CA SER A 417 -20.02 -5.51 81.48
C SER A 417 -20.87 -5.85 80.26
N SER A 418 -22.20 -5.95 80.40
CA SER A 418 -23.08 -6.19 79.26
C SER A 418 -23.08 -5.03 78.25
N LEU A 419 -22.92 -3.79 78.71
CA LEU A 419 -22.79 -2.62 77.84
C LEU A 419 -21.47 -2.68 77.06
N GLN A 420 -20.37 -3.07 77.72
CA GLN A 420 -19.07 -3.24 77.07
C GLN A 420 -19.12 -4.36 76.02
N GLU A 421 -19.72 -5.51 76.33
CA GLU A 421 -19.91 -6.60 75.36
C GLU A 421 -20.74 -6.15 74.16
N LEU A 422 -21.82 -5.39 74.37
CA LEU A 422 -22.63 -4.83 73.29
C LEU A 422 -21.88 -3.78 72.47
N GLN A 423 -21.00 -2.98 73.09
CA GLN A 423 -20.14 -2.03 72.40
C GLN A 423 -19.12 -2.76 71.52
N GLU A 424 -18.46 -3.79 72.04
CA GLU A 424 -17.53 -4.63 71.28
C GLU A 424 -18.22 -5.32 70.11
N GLN A 425 -19.43 -5.86 70.32
CA GLN A 425 -20.24 -6.42 69.24
C GLN A 425 -20.64 -5.37 68.19
N ASN A 426 -20.95 -4.14 68.61
CA ASN A 426 -21.26 -3.06 67.67
C ASN A 426 -20.02 -2.67 66.85
N ASP A 427 -18.85 -2.60 67.48
CA ASP A 427 -17.59 -2.29 66.82
C ASP A 427 -17.13 -3.42 65.88
N ASP A 428 -17.36 -4.68 66.26
CA ASP A 428 -17.17 -5.84 65.38
C ASP A 428 -18.09 -5.77 64.16
N LEU A 429 -19.37 -5.42 64.35
CA LEU A 429 -20.32 -5.23 63.25
C LEU A 429 -19.91 -4.07 62.35
N ARG A 430 -19.46 -2.92 62.90
CA ARG A 430 -18.94 -1.80 62.13
C ARG A 430 -17.71 -2.20 61.32
N ARG A 431 -16.77 -2.96 61.92
CA ARG A 431 -15.61 -3.50 61.20
C ARG A 431 -16.03 -4.44 60.08
N LYS A 432 -17.02 -5.31 60.31
CA LYS A 432 -17.58 -6.20 59.27
C LYS A 432 -18.24 -5.39 58.15
N VAL A 433 -19.02 -4.36 58.46
CA VAL A 433 -19.66 -3.48 57.48
C VAL A 433 -18.61 -2.77 56.64
N LEU A 434 -17.59 -2.15 57.25
CA LEU A 434 -16.47 -1.54 56.52
C LEU A 434 -15.71 -2.56 55.65
N GLY A 435 -15.53 -3.79 56.14
CA GLY A 435 -14.96 -4.90 55.39
C GLY A 435 -15.80 -5.32 54.18
N MET A 436 -17.13 -5.28 54.29
CA MET A 436 -18.03 -5.55 53.16
C MET A 436 -18.08 -4.37 52.18
N GLU A 437 -18.07 -3.13 52.67
CA GLU A 437 -18.01 -1.92 51.83
C GLU A 437 -16.72 -1.83 51.01
N THR A 438 -15.58 -2.20 51.60
CA THR A 438 -14.30 -2.27 50.88
C THR A 438 -14.33 -3.34 49.80
N ARG A 439 -14.85 -4.54 50.09
CA ARG A 439 -15.07 -5.59 49.07
C ARG A 439 -16.03 -5.17 47.97
N LEU A 440 -17.12 -4.47 48.31
CA LEU A 440 -18.05 -3.91 47.31
C LEU A 440 -17.34 -2.93 46.38
N LYS A 441 -16.55 -2.00 46.94
CA LYS A 441 -15.72 -1.06 46.14
C LYS A 441 -14.69 -1.78 45.27
N GLU A 442 -14.11 -2.88 45.76
CA GLU A 442 -13.21 -3.71 44.95
C GLU A 442 -13.95 -4.38 43.79
N TYR A 443 -15.15 -4.92 44.02
CA TYR A 443 -15.99 -5.48 42.96
C TYR A 443 -16.47 -4.43 41.97
N GLU A 444 -16.84 -3.23 42.42
CA GLU A 444 -17.18 -2.09 41.56
C GLU A 444 -16.00 -1.71 40.66
N ARG A 445 -14.79 -1.56 41.23
CA ARG A 445 -13.57 -1.28 40.45
C ARG A 445 -13.24 -2.40 39.47
N LEU A 446 -13.42 -3.66 39.85
CA LEU A 446 -13.28 -4.78 38.93
C LEU A 446 -14.31 -4.68 37.79
N GLY A 447 -15.56 -4.35 38.10
CA GLY A 447 -16.62 -4.07 37.13
C GLY A 447 -16.24 -2.97 36.14
N GLU A 448 -15.82 -1.81 36.63
CA GLU A 448 -15.34 -0.69 35.80
C GLU A 448 -14.15 -1.10 34.91
N ASN A 449 -13.21 -1.89 35.43
CA ASN A 449 -12.09 -2.42 34.66
C ASN A 449 -12.54 -3.40 33.57
N TRP A 450 -13.52 -4.25 33.86
CA TRP A 450 -14.13 -5.16 32.88
C TRP A 450 -14.91 -4.41 31.82
N GLU A 451 -15.69 -3.40 32.19
CA GLU A 451 -16.41 -2.52 31.26
C GLU A 451 -15.44 -1.73 30.37
N GLY A 452 -14.36 -1.20 30.94
CA GLY A 452 -13.29 -0.54 30.20
C GLY A 452 -12.58 -1.48 29.23
N SER A 453 -12.32 -2.71 29.65
CA SER A 453 -11.73 -3.76 28.79
C SER A 453 -12.71 -4.17 27.68
N GLN A 454 -14.00 -4.31 27.99
CA GLN A 454 -15.06 -4.62 27.04
C GLN A 454 -15.24 -3.49 26.03
N ALA A 455 -15.18 -2.22 26.45
CA ALA A 455 -15.25 -1.06 25.56
C ALA A 455 -14.06 -1.03 24.59
N ARG A 456 -12.84 -1.27 25.07
CA ARG A 456 -11.64 -1.38 24.22
C ARG A 456 -11.73 -2.54 23.23
N LEU A 457 -12.28 -3.69 23.66
CA LEU A 457 -12.51 -4.83 22.77
C LEU A 457 -13.58 -4.51 21.71
N LYS A 458 -14.68 -3.87 22.10
CA LYS A 458 -15.72 -3.40 21.15
C LYS A 458 -15.13 -2.42 20.14
N GLU A 459 -14.33 -1.45 20.58
CA GLU A 459 -13.65 -0.51 19.68
C GLU A 459 -12.70 -1.23 18.71
N LYS A 460 -11.90 -2.19 19.21
CA LYS A 460 -11.05 -3.04 18.36
C LYS A 460 -11.87 -3.84 17.33
N VAL A 461 -12.99 -4.43 17.74
CA VAL A 461 -13.89 -5.14 16.82
C VAL A 461 -14.43 -4.19 15.76
N THR A 462 -14.90 -3.00 16.13
CA THR A 462 -15.40 -2.01 15.14
C THR A 462 -14.32 -1.54 14.17
N LYS A 463 -13.06 -1.40 14.64
CA LYS A 463 -11.92 -1.05 13.78
C LYS A 463 -11.60 -2.19 12.81
N LEU A 464 -11.52 -3.42 13.30
CA LEU A 464 -11.29 -4.61 12.47
C LEU A 464 -12.43 -4.83 11.46
N GLU A 465 -13.68 -4.55 11.83
CA GLU A 465 -14.82 -4.60 10.91
C GLU A 465 -14.74 -3.51 9.83
N ALA A 466 -14.29 -2.30 10.18
CA ALA A 466 -14.06 -1.23 9.21
C ALA A 466 -12.91 -1.56 8.25
N GLU A 467 -11.79 -2.06 8.77
CA GLU A 467 -10.66 -2.55 7.97
C GLU A 467 -11.10 -3.70 7.06
N ARG A 468 -11.91 -4.65 7.56
CA ARG A 468 -12.48 -5.74 6.75
C ARG A 468 -13.34 -5.21 5.60
N ARG A 469 -14.24 -4.26 5.87
CA ARG A 469 -15.07 -3.63 4.83
C ARG A 469 -14.22 -2.92 3.79
N GLN A 470 -13.19 -2.18 4.21
CA GLN A 470 -12.27 -1.53 3.29
C GLN A 470 -11.51 -2.55 2.43
N MET A 471 -11.07 -3.67 3.01
CA MET A 471 -10.45 -4.75 2.25
C MET A 471 -11.43 -5.42 1.27
N GLU A 472 -12.68 -5.63 1.68
CA GLU A 472 -13.76 -6.14 0.81
C GLU A 472 -14.03 -5.19 -0.37
N GLU A 473 -14.07 -3.88 -0.13
CA GLU A 473 -14.21 -2.85 -1.18
C GLU A 473 -13.03 -2.86 -2.15
N THR A 474 -11.78 -2.84 -1.63
CA THR A 474 -10.59 -2.88 -2.50
C THR A 474 -10.48 -4.18 -3.31
N LEU A 475 -10.93 -5.30 -2.74
CA LEU A 475 -11.03 -6.57 -3.47
C LEU A 475 -12.10 -6.48 -4.56
N GLY A 476 -13.26 -5.89 -4.24
CA GLY A 476 -14.32 -5.61 -5.22
C GLY A 476 -13.80 -4.79 -6.40
N GLU A 477 -13.15 -3.65 -6.14
CA GLU A 477 -12.56 -2.83 -7.19
C GLU A 477 -11.46 -3.56 -7.98
N ALA A 478 -10.67 -4.43 -7.33
CA ALA A 478 -9.67 -5.25 -8.01
C ALA A 478 -10.33 -6.27 -8.95
N THR A 479 -11.45 -6.89 -8.53
CA THR A 479 -12.21 -7.81 -9.39
C THR A 479 -12.89 -7.10 -10.55
N GLU A 480 -13.37 -5.87 -10.37
CA GLU A 480 -13.92 -5.04 -11.45
C GLU A 480 -12.83 -4.69 -12.48
N ARG A 481 -11.65 -4.26 -12.02
CA ARG A 481 -10.48 -4.01 -12.89
C ARG A 481 -10.04 -5.27 -13.63
N GLU A 482 -10.06 -6.43 -12.98
CA GLU A 482 -9.77 -7.71 -13.64
C GLU A 482 -10.79 -8.02 -14.74
N GLN A 483 -12.09 -7.77 -14.49
CA GLN A 483 -13.14 -7.94 -15.49
C GLN A 483 -12.96 -6.98 -16.68
N GLU A 484 -12.64 -5.72 -16.42
CA GLU A 484 -12.34 -4.72 -17.45
C GLU A 484 -11.14 -5.15 -18.31
N LEU A 485 -10.06 -5.60 -17.68
CA LEU A 485 -8.89 -6.14 -18.38
C LEU A 485 -9.22 -7.39 -19.20
N LEU A 486 -10.08 -8.28 -18.69
CA LEU A 486 -10.55 -9.45 -19.45
C LEU A 486 -11.39 -9.03 -20.66
N MET A 487 -12.23 -7.99 -20.54
CA MET A 487 -13.01 -7.46 -21.65
C MET A 487 -12.11 -6.78 -22.70
N ALA A 488 -11.11 -6.01 -22.26
CA ALA A 488 -10.09 -5.42 -23.13
C ALA A 488 -9.23 -6.49 -23.81
N LYS A 489 -8.86 -7.56 -23.10
CA LYS A 489 -8.13 -8.70 -23.67
C LYS A 489 -8.94 -9.36 -24.78
N ARG A 490 -10.22 -9.64 -24.54
CA ARG A 490 -11.13 -10.21 -25.55
C ARG A 490 -11.26 -9.30 -26.77
N SER A 491 -11.37 -7.98 -26.58
CA SER A 491 -11.46 -7.04 -27.70
C SER A 491 -10.15 -7.00 -28.52
N LEU A 492 -8.99 -7.04 -27.86
CA LEU A 492 -7.69 -7.12 -28.52
C LEU A 492 -7.51 -8.46 -29.26
N GLU A 493 -7.95 -9.57 -28.69
CA GLU A 493 -7.96 -10.88 -29.35
C GLU A 493 -8.82 -10.84 -30.62
N THR A 494 -10.02 -10.27 -30.57
CA THR A 494 -10.87 -10.12 -31.77
C THR A 494 -10.22 -9.24 -32.85
N ARG A 495 -9.59 -8.12 -32.45
CA ARG A 495 -8.84 -7.25 -33.38
C ARG A 495 -7.64 -7.96 -34.00
N LEU A 496 -6.95 -8.78 -33.22
CA LEU A 496 -5.82 -9.59 -33.71
C LEU A 496 -6.30 -10.63 -34.72
N GLU A 497 -7.39 -11.34 -34.44
CA GLU A 497 -7.99 -12.28 -35.39
C GLU A 497 -8.43 -11.59 -36.69
N GLU A 498 -9.04 -10.40 -36.60
CA GLU A 498 -9.40 -9.60 -37.78
C GLU A 498 -8.18 -9.17 -38.59
N ALA A 499 -7.10 -8.73 -37.93
CA ALA A 499 -5.84 -8.39 -38.58
C ALA A 499 -5.17 -9.62 -39.21
N GLN A 500 -5.25 -10.79 -38.59
CA GLN A 500 -4.76 -12.04 -39.17
C GLN A 500 -5.58 -12.44 -40.41
N ARG A 501 -6.91 -12.30 -40.36
CA ARG A 501 -7.79 -12.54 -41.51
C ARG A 501 -7.50 -11.56 -42.65
N SER A 502 -7.23 -10.28 -42.37
CA SER A 502 -6.89 -9.30 -43.40
C SER A 502 -5.51 -9.55 -44.01
N LEU A 503 -4.51 -9.93 -43.22
CA LEU A 503 -3.20 -10.36 -43.71
C LEU A 503 -3.29 -11.61 -44.59
N ALA A 504 -4.13 -12.58 -44.22
CA ALA A 504 -4.36 -13.77 -45.05
C ALA A 504 -4.99 -13.41 -46.41
N ARG A 505 -5.96 -12.48 -46.42
CA ARG A 505 -6.55 -11.96 -47.68
C ARG A 505 -5.51 -11.25 -48.54
N LEU A 506 -4.72 -10.34 -47.96
CA LEU A 506 -3.63 -9.65 -48.67
C LEU A 506 -2.57 -10.61 -49.22
N ALA A 507 -2.22 -11.65 -48.46
CA ALA A 507 -1.29 -12.68 -48.92
C ALA A 507 -1.87 -13.46 -50.12
N GLN A 508 -3.17 -13.74 -50.12
CA GLN A 508 -3.86 -14.36 -51.24
C GLN A 508 -3.90 -13.44 -52.47
N GLU A 509 -4.27 -12.17 -52.30
CA GLU A 509 -4.24 -11.17 -53.37
C GLU A 509 -2.84 -11.03 -53.98
N HIS A 510 -1.80 -11.01 -53.14
CA HIS A 510 -0.42 -10.97 -53.61
C HIS A 510 -0.04 -12.24 -54.41
N GLN A 511 -0.50 -13.42 -54.00
CA GLN A 511 -0.28 -14.66 -54.75
C GLN A 511 -1.00 -14.64 -56.11
N GLU A 512 -2.24 -14.16 -56.16
CA GLU A 512 -3.03 -14.02 -57.38
C GLU A 512 -2.38 -13.00 -58.35
N LEU A 513 -1.93 -11.85 -57.85
CA LEU A 513 -1.20 -10.86 -58.63
C LEU A 513 0.15 -11.39 -59.12
N SER A 514 0.87 -12.15 -58.28
CA SER A 514 2.14 -12.79 -58.67
C SER A 514 1.92 -13.82 -59.78
N ALA A 515 0.84 -14.60 -59.70
CA ALA A 515 0.48 -15.56 -60.74
C ALA A 515 0.10 -14.86 -62.06
N SER A 516 -0.75 -13.82 -61.99
CA SER A 516 -1.12 -13.00 -63.14
C SER A 516 0.11 -12.36 -63.82
N TYR A 517 1.04 -11.83 -63.02
CA TYR A 517 2.29 -11.28 -63.52
C TYR A 517 3.16 -12.33 -64.23
N GLN A 518 3.24 -13.55 -63.70
CA GLN A 518 3.94 -14.66 -64.36
C GLN A 518 3.26 -15.04 -65.69
N ASP A 519 1.94 -15.03 -65.75
CA ASP A 519 1.20 -15.31 -66.98
C ASP A 519 1.41 -14.20 -68.03
N GLU A 520 1.41 -12.94 -67.63
CA GLU A 520 1.79 -11.81 -68.50
C GLU A 520 3.24 -11.92 -68.99
N GLN A 521 4.18 -12.34 -68.14
CA GLN A 521 5.55 -12.62 -68.58
C GLN A 521 5.60 -13.75 -69.62
N ARG A 522 4.84 -14.84 -69.42
CA ARG A 522 4.74 -15.94 -70.39
C ARG A 522 4.13 -15.45 -71.72
N GLN A 523 3.06 -14.66 -71.67
CA GLN A 523 2.45 -14.07 -72.87
C GLN A 523 3.42 -13.13 -73.59
N LYS A 524 4.15 -12.28 -72.86
CA LYS A 524 5.17 -11.40 -73.43
C LYS A 524 6.29 -12.18 -74.11
N GLU A 525 6.74 -13.29 -73.51
CA GLU A 525 7.72 -14.16 -74.16
C GLU A 525 7.17 -14.84 -75.42
N GLN A 526 5.91 -15.30 -75.40
CA GLN A 526 5.25 -15.85 -76.58
C GLN A 526 5.15 -14.81 -77.71
N LEU A 527 4.76 -13.57 -77.39
CA LEU A 527 4.72 -12.46 -78.35
C LEU A 527 6.11 -12.12 -78.89
N LYS A 528 7.16 -12.17 -78.07
CA LYS A 528 8.54 -11.99 -78.54
C LYS A 528 8.95 -13.07 -79.54
N ARG A 529 8.61 -14.35 -79.28
CA ARG A 529 8.89 -15.47 -80.19
C ARG A 529 8.13 -15.29 -81.52
N ALA A 530 6.84 -14.97 -81.47
CA ALA A 530 6.05 -14.68 -82.66
C ALA A 530 6.59 -13.48 -83.45
N LYS A 531 7.06 -12.43 -82.76
CA LYS A 531 7.71 -11.27 -83.41
C LYS A 531 8.99 -11.69 -84.13
N SER A 532 9.87 -12.48 -83.51
CA SER A 532 11.09 -12.96 -84.17
C SER A 532 10.79 -13.81 -85.40
N GLU A 533 9.76 -14.66 -85.35
CA GLU A 533 9.31 -15.47 -86.49
C GLU A 533 8.78 -14.57 -87.63
N LEU A 534 7.99 -13.55 -87.32
CA LEU A 534 7.52 -12.56 -88.31
C LEU A 534 8.67 -11.75 -88.91
N GLU A 535 9.66 -11.35 -88.11
CA GLU A 535 10.87 -10.68 -88.60
C GLU A 535 11.70 -11.59 -89.51
N GLU A 536 11.79 -12.89 -89.22
CA GLU A 536 12.43 -13.87 -90.09
C GLU A 536 11.67 -14.08 -91.40
N GLN A 537 10.33 -14.20 -91.34
CA GLN A 537 9.48 -14.25 -92.53
C GLN A 537 9.63 -12.99 -93.38
N LYS A 538 9.68 -11.81 -92.76
CA LYS A 538 9.95 -10.55 -93.45
C LYS A 538 11.32 -10.57 -94.13
N ARG A 539 12.40 -11.00 -93.45
CA ARG A 539 13.74 -11.13 -94.08
C ARG A 539 13.75 -12.11 -95.24
N LEU A 540 12.97 -13.19 -95.16
CA LEU A 540 12.81 -14.14 -96.28
C LEU A 540 12.10 -13.48 -97.47
N LEU A 541 11.03 -12.73 -97.22
CA LEU A 541 10.32 -11.97 -98.24
C LEU A 541 11.21 -10.89 -98.86
N ASP A 542 11.94 -10.11 -98.04
CA ASP A 542 12.88 -9.08 -98.50
C ASP A 542 13.93 -9.68 -99.46
N ARG A 543 14.48 -10.87 -99.12
CA ARG A 543 15.40 -11.60 -100.02
C ARG A 543 14.74 -12.06 -101.31
N THR A 544 13.45 -12.41 -101.29
CA THR A 544 12.73 -12.79 -102.53
C THR A 544 12.43 -11.57 -103.39
N THR A 545 12.05 -10.44 -102.81
CA THR A 545 11.90 -9.17 -103.52
C THR A 545 13.23 -8.69 -104.10
N ASP A 546 14.34 -8.82 -103.38
CA ASP A 546 15.66 -8.46 -103.90
C ASP A 546 16.07 -9.33 -105.10
N LYS A 547 15.70 -10.62 -105.11
CA LYS A 547 15.93 -11.50 -106.27
C LYS A 547 15.09 -11.07 -107.47
N LEU A 548 13.80 -10.83 -107.27
CA LEU A 548 12.89 -10.36 -108.32
C LEU A 548 13.33 -8.98 -108.86
N ASN A 549 13.79 -8.07 -108.00
CA ASN A 549 14.32 -6.77 -108.39
C ASN A 549 15.60 -6.93 -109.22
N LYS A 550 16.52 -7.82 -108.86
CA LYS A 550 17.72 -8.11 -109.66
C LYS A 550 17.37 -8.71 -111.03
N GLU A 551 16.38 -9.59 -111.10
CA GLU A 551 15.89 -10.15 -112.36
C GLU A 551 15.25 -9.04 -113.24
N LEU A 552 14.48 -8.12 -112.64
CA LEU A 552 13.94 -6.94 -113.34
C LEU A 552 15.03 -5.96 -113.80
N GLU A 553 16.04 -5.70 -112.98
CA GLU A 553 17.22 -4.89 -113.33
C GLU A 553 18.00 -5.51 -114.49
N GLN A 554 18.12 -6.84 -114.53
CA GLN A 554 18.78 -7.54 -115.62
C GLN A 554 17.98 -7.44 -116.93
N MET A 555 16.66 -7.65 -116.88
CA MET A 555 15.76 -7.48 -118.03
C MET A 555 15.73 -6.04 -118.55
N THR A 556 15.82 -5.04 -117.66
CA THR A 556 15.91 -3.64 -118.04
C THR A 556 17.27 -3.29 -118.63
N ALA A 557 18.39 -3.83 -118.12
CA ALA A 557 19.71 -3.64 -118.72
C ALA A 557 19.80 -4.25 -120.13
N GLU A 558 19.25 -5.44 -120.32
CA GLU A 558 19.15 -6.09 -121.64
C GLU A 558 18.32 -5.25 -122.63
N SER A 559 17.18 -4.69 -122.21
CA SER A 559 16.38 -3.81 -123.07
C SER A 559 17.08 -2.47 -123.36
N HIS A 560 17.77 -1.87 -122.39
CA HIS A 560 18.54 -0.63 -122.61
C HIS A 560 19.72 -0.82 -123.57
N SER A 561 20.38 -1.99 -123.55
CA SER A 561 21.45 -2.31 -124.49
C SER A 561 20.96 -2.42 -125.94
N SER A 562 19.75 -2.96 -126.13
CA SER A 562 19.10 -3.04 -127.44
C SER A 562 18.63 -1.67 -127.97
N LEU A 563 18.19 -0.78 -127.07
CA LEU A 563 17.80 0.60 -127.40
C LEU A 563 19.01 1.52 -127.70
N ALA A 564 20.15 1.28 -127.07
CA ALA A 564 21.38 2.04 -127.33
C ALA A 564 21.93 1.78 -128.76
N ALA A 565 21.82 0.53 -129.25
CA ALA A 565 22.21 0.17 -130.62
C ALA A 565 21.35 0.87 -131.70
N LEU A 566 20.06 1.12 -131.40
CA LEU A 566 19.14 1.84 -132.29
C LEU A 566 19.32 3.37 -132.23
N ARG A 567 19.74 3.94 -131.09
CA ARG A 567 19.97 5.39 -130.93
C ARG A 567 21.21 5.90 -131.68
N ALA A 568 22.25 5.08 -131.85
CA ALA A 568 23.42 5.44 -132.66
C ALA A 568 23.08 5.67 -134.14
N GLN A 569 22.01 5.05 -134.66
CA GLN A 569 21.53 5.22 -136.04
C GLN A 569 20.64 6.47 -136.24
N LEU A 570 20.18 7.12 -135.15
CA LEU A 570 19.27 8.28 -135.19
C LEU A 570 19.97 9.63 -135.02
N GLU A 571 21.15 9.68 -134.39
CA GLU A 571 21.91 10.93 -134.23
C GLU A 571 22.47 11.46 -135.57
N GLU A 572 22.69 10.58 -136.55
CA GLU A 572 23.03 10.96 -137.93
C GLU A 572 21.89 11.71 -138.67
N PHE A 573 20.64 11.57 -138.20
CA PHE A 573 19.47 12.23 -138.80
C PHE A 573 19.14 13.60 -138.20
N LYS A 574 19.53 13.87 -136.94
CA LYS A 574 19.11 15.07 -136.19
C LYS A 574 19.86 16.35 -136.54
N GLU A 575 21.02 16.26 -137.17
CA GLU A 575 21.79 17.44 -137.59
C GLU A 575 21.09 18.26 -138.69
N LYS A 576 20.09 17.67 -139.38
CA LYS A 576 19.24 18.34 -140.37
C LYS A 576 18.13 19.22 -139.78
N SER A 577 17.73 19.04 -138.51
CA SER A 577 16.60 19.77 -137.91
C SER A 577 16.97 21.09 -137.22
N ARG A 578 18.25 21.51 -137.28
CA ARG A 578 18.73 22.82 -136.80
C ARG A 578 18.10 24.04 -137.51
N LYS A 579 17.24 23.85 -138.52
CA LYS A 579 16.58 24.94 -139.25
C LYS A 579 15.20 25.36 -138.70
N GLU A 580 14.61 24.63 -137.76
CA GLU A 580 13.28 24.97 -137.20
C GLU A 580 13.34 25.80 -135.90
N ILE A 581 14.55 26.24 -135.51
CA ILE A 581 14.85 27.13 -134.38
C ILE A 581 14.27 28.55 -134.54
N THR A 582 13.73 28.92 -135.70
CA THR A 582 13.23 30.29 -135.94
C THR A 582 11.86 30.60 -135.33
N ASP A 583 11.08 29.61 -134.90
CA ASP A 583 9.69 29.83 -134.44
C ASP A 583 9.54 30.02 -132.90
N SER A 584 10.57 29.75 -132.09
CA SER A 584 10.51 29.84 -130.62
C SER A 584 10.70 31.24 -130.01
N GLN A 585 10.92 32.27 -130.82
CA GLN A 585 11.27 33.62 -130.33
C GLN A 585 10.07 34.47 -129.86
N LYS A 586 8.82 34.00 -130.06
CA LYS A 586 7.60 34.69 -129.60
C LYS A 586 7.14 34.36 -128.18
N GLN A 587 7.65 33.28 -127.56
CA GLN A 587 7.20 32.78 -126.25
C GLN A 587 7.86 33.47 -125.03
N ALA A 588 8.76 34.44 -125.23
CA ALA A 588 9.56 35.04 -124.16
C ALA A 588 8.94 36.29 -123.50
N LYS A 589 7.87 36.89 -124.05
CA LYS A 589 7.29 38.15 -123.54
C LYS A 589 6.26 37.98 -122.41
N ASP A 590 5.65 36.81 -122.28
CA ASP A 590 4.58 36.58 -121.27
C ASP A 590 5.12 36.26 -119.86
N ARG A 591 6.39 35.82 -119.73
CA ARG A 591 7.01 35.50 -118.42
C ARG A 591 7.41 36.72 -117.58
N GLY A 592 7.38 37.93 -118.15
CA GLY A 592 7.75 39.17 -117.44
C GLY A 592 6.69 39.64 -116.44
N ALA A 593 5.42 39.38 -116.71
CA ALA A 593 4.30 39.87 -115.89
C ALA A 593 4.07 39.05 -114.60
N GLU A 594 4.56 37.81 -114.53
CA GLU A 594 4.40 36.92 -113.37
C GLU A 594 5.35 37.27 -112.20
N VAL A 595 6.46 37.96 -112.47
CA VAL A 595 7.50 38.28 -111.47
C VAL A 595 7.11 39.44 -110.55
N GLU A 596 6.38 40.43 -111.05
CA GLU A 596 5.95 41.61 -110.25
C GLU A 596 4.88 41.24 -109.20
N LYS A 597 4.03 40.25 -109.49
CA LYS A 597 3.00 39.75 -108.56
C LYS A 597 3.61 39.00 -107.36
N MET A 598 4.72 38.30 -107.58
CA MET A 598 5.42 37.59 -106.50
C MET A 598 6.13 38.54 -105.53
N GLN A 599 6.57 39.72 -105.99
CA GLN A 599 7.26 40.70 -105.13
C GLN A 599 6.34 41.36 -104.09
N LEU A 600 5.08 41.65 -104.44
CA LEU A 600 4.09 42.20 -103.48
C LEU A 600 3.64 41.16 -102.44
N SER A 601 3.64 39.87 -102.78
CA SER A 601 3.32 38.78 -101.84
C SER A 601 4.42 38.59 -100.78
N MET A 602 5.68 38.81 -101.17
CA MET A 602 6.84 38.72 -100.28
C MET A 602 6.87 39.85 -99.23
N GLY A 603 6.43 41.07 -99.58
CA GLY A 603 6.34 42.19 -98.64
C GLY A 603 5.34 41.95 -97.49
N ARG A 604 4.16 41.39 -97.78
CA ARG A 604 3.15 41.08 -96.74
C ARG A 604 3.62 40.01 -95.76
N LEU A 605 4.40 39.04 -96.25
CA LEU A 605 4.99 38.00 -95.40
C LEU A 605 6.10 38.57 -94.50
N GLN A 606 6.82 39.61 -94.92
CA GLN A 606 7.82 40.28 -94.09
C GLN A 606 7.19 41.07 -92.93
N ASP A 607 6.09 41.78 -93.17
CA ASP A 607 5.38 42.54 -92.13
C ASP A 607 4.74 41.62 -91.07
N GLU A 608 4.19 40.48 -91.49
CA GLU A 608 3.61 39.50 -90.55
C GLU A 608 4.70 38.82 -89.70
N VAL A 609 5.88 38.58 -90.26
CA VAL A 609 7.05 38.11 -89.50
C VAL A 609 7.52 39.16 -88.49
N ALA A 610 7.49 40.45 -88.85
CA ALA A 610 7.82 41.53 -87.91
C ALA A 610 6.80 41.63 -86.76
N ARG A 611 5.50 41.50 -87.06
CA ARG A 611 4.42 41.49 -86.06
C ARG A 611 4.53 40.32 -85.08
N LEU A 612 4.79 39.12 -85.58
CA LEU A 612 4.97 37.92 -84.74
C LEU A 612 6.23 38.01 -83.88
N LYS A 613 7.31 38.63 -84.37
CA LYS A 613 8.51 38.90 -83.57
C LYS A 613 8.23 39.87 -82.42
N GLN A 614 7.48 40.94 -82.67
CA GLN A 614 7.09 41.89 -81.62
C GLN A 614 6.21 41.22 -80.56
N ALA A 615 5.19 40.46 -80.96
CA ALA A 615 4.31 39.74 -80.03
C ALA A 615 5.06 38.69 -79.19
N LEU A 616 6.09 38.06 -79.77
CA LEU A 616 6.96 37.15 -79.03
C LEU A 616 7.81 37.89 -78.00
N GLN A 617 8.35 39.06 -78.34
CA GLN A 617 9.14 39.90 -77.42
C GLN A 617 8.27 40.43 -76.26
N ASP A 618 7.05 40.88 -76.55
CA ASP A 618 6.12 41.36 -75.52
C ASP A 618 5.73 40.20 -74.57
N SER A 619 5.45 39.01 -75.12
CA SER A 619 5.19 37.80 -74.34
C SER A 619 6.41 37.31 -73.55
N GLN A 620 7.64 37.59 -74.00
CA GLN A 620 8.87 37.31 -73.26
C GLN A 620 9.02 38.30 -72.09
N ALA A 621 8.80 39.59 -72.32
CA ALA A 621 8.84 40.62 -71.28
C ALA A 621 7.77 40.39 -70.19
N GLU A 622 6.55 39.98 -70.56
CA GLU A 622 5.51 39.61 -69.60
C GLU A 622 5.91 38.39 -68.74
N ARG A 623 6.57 37.38 -69.35
CA ARG A 623 7.09 36.23 -68.60
C ARG A 623 8.21 36.63 -67.64
N GLU A 624 9.12 37.49 -68.07
CA GLU A 624 10.21 38.01 -67.23
C GLU A 624 9.65 38.84 -66.06
N SER A 625 8.63 39.68 -66.29
CA SER A 625 7.92 40.41 -65.23
C SER A 625 7.24 39.46 -64.24
N ALA A 626 6.55 38.42 -64.71
CA ALA A 626 5.89 37.44 -63.85
C ALA A 626 6.90 36.60 -63.03
N LEU A 627 8.09 36.32 -63.59
CA LEU A 627 9.18 35.66 -62.86
C LEU A 627 9.74 36.55 -61.76
N LEU A 628 9.94 37.85 -62.03
CA LEU A 628 10.35 38.82 -61.02
C LEU A 628 9.31 38.97 -59.90
N ASP A 629 8.02 39.06 -60.24
CA ASP A 629 6.94 39.11 -59.26
C ASP A 629 6.91 37.84 -58.39
N LYS A 630 7.12 36.66 -59.00
CA LYS A 630 7.26 35.40 -58.27
C LYS A 630 8.44 35.41 -57.31
N GLU A 631 9.60 35.91 -57.74
CA GLU A 631 10.80 36.02 -56.89
C GLU A 631 10.56 36.97 -55.71
N VAL A 632 9.89 38.10 -55.93
CA VAL A 632 9.53 39.06 -54.87
C VAL A 632 8.54 38.45 -53.88
N LEU A 633 7.54 37.71 -54.35
CA LEU A 633 6.60 36.99 -53.48
C LEU A 633 7.28 35.88 -52.68
N LEU A 634 8.24 35.15 -53.28
CA LEU A 634 9.05 34.16 -52.59
C LEU A 634 9.93 34.80 -51.50
N GLN A 635 10.56 35.94 -51.78
CA GLN A 635 11.31 36.68 -50.77
C GLN A 635 10.42 37.17 -49.63
N ARG A 636 9.19 37.61 -49.93
CA ARG A 636 8.24 38.05 -48.91
C ARG A 636 7.70 36.91 -48.06
N LEU A 637 7.42 35.75 -48.66
CA LEU A 637 7.10 34.53 -47.94
C LEU A 637 8.24 34.12 -47.01
N HIS A 638 9.47 34.12 -47.54
CA HIS A 638 10.64 33.77 -46.74
C HIS A 638 10.85 34.72 -45.55
N ASN A 639 10.63 36.02 -45.73
CA ASN A 639 10.70 36.98 -44.63
C ASN A 639 9.59 36.75 -43.59
N LEU A 640 8.36 36.43 -44.03
CA LEU A 640 7.25 36.10 -43.12
C LEU A 640 7.51 34.80 -42.37
N GLU A 641 8.09 33.78 -43.01
CA GLU A 641 8.53 32.54 -42.37
C GLU A 641 9.56 32.84 -41.28
N GLN A 642 10.58 33.65 -41.59
CA GLN A 642 11.58 34.08 -40.60
C GLN A 642 10.97 34.88 -39.43
N GLU A 643 10.02 35.77 -39.71
CA GLU A 643 9.28 36.51 -38.68
C GLU A 643 8.43 35.59 -37.80
N MET A 644 7.82 34.55 -38.37
CA MET A 644 7.08 33.54 -37.62
C MET A 644 8.01 32.66 -36.78
N GLU A 645 9.17 32.28 -37.32
CA GLU A 645 10.22 31.55 -36.60
C GLU A 645 10.75 32.35 -35.40
N THR A 646 11.00 33.65 -35.58
CA THR A 646 11.48 34.53 -34.50
C THR A 646 10.40 34.78 -33.45
N LYS A 647 9.13 34.94 -33.86
CA LYS A 647 7.99 34.98 -32.93
C LYS A 647 7.87 33.69 -32.14
N LYS A 648 7.97 32.53 -32.79
CA LYS A 648 7.93 31.20 -32.16
C LYS A 648 9.06 31.05 -31.13
N ARG A 649 10.30 31.40 -31.49
CA ARG A 649 11.44 31.42 -30.54
C ARG A 649 11.16 32.33 -29.34
N SER A 650 10.62 33.53 -29.57
CA SER A 650 10.27 34.45 -28.48
C SER A 650 9.10 33.95 -27.61
N GLN A 651 8.16 33.20 -28.19
CA GLN A 651 7.06 32.57 -27.46
C GLN A 651 7.57 31.40 -26.62
N ASP A 652 8.46 30.57 -27.18
CA ASP A 652 9.12 29.49 -26.46
C ASP A 652 9.92 30.04 -25.27
N ASP A 653 10.66 31.14 -25.45
CA ASP A 653 11.39 31.79 -24.36
C ASP A 653 10.46 32.38 -23.29
N ARG A 654 9.34 33.00 -23.68
CA ARG A 654 8.31 33.45 -22.71
C ARG A 654 7.69 32.26 -21.98
N SER A 655 7.42 31.14 -22.66
CA SER A 655 6.87 29.94 -22.04
C SER A 655 7.83 29.34 -21.01
N ARG A 656 9.13 29.35 -21.29
CA ARG A 656 10.18 28.95 -20.33
C ARG A 656 10.23 29.88 -19.13
N HIS A 657 10.12 31.19 -19.34
CA HIS A 657 10.09 32.16 -18.24
C HIS A 657 8.85 31.99 -17.36
N VAL A 658 7.68 31.74 -17.95
CA VAL A 658 6.44 31.46 -17.21
C VAL A 658 6.59 30.18 -16.40
N LYS A 659 7.06 29.07 -16.99
CA LYS A 659 7.32 27.82 -16.25
C LYS A 659 8.31 28.01 -15.10
N ALA A 660 9.39 28.75 -15.33
CA ALA A 660 10.37 29.03 -14.28
C ALA A 660 9.81 29.90 -13.14
N LEU A 661 8.87 30.82 -13.44
CA LEU A 661 8.18 31.60 -12.41
C LEU A 661 7.13 30.78 -11.67
N GLU A 662 6.42 29.89 -12.35
CA GLU A 662 5.49 28.93 -11.74
C GLU A 662 6.22 27.96 -10.81
N GLU A 663 7.36 27.43 -11.23
CA GLU A 663 8.22 26.59 -10.39
C GLU A 663 8.72 27.34 -9.16
N LYS A 664 9.12 28.61 -9.30
CA LYS A 664 9.49 29.47 -8.16
C LYS A 664 8.31 29.73 -7.23
N SER A 665 7.11 29.95 -7.75
CA SER A 665 5.89 30.10 -6.93
C SER A 665 5.64 28.84 -6.11
N LYS A 666 5.69 27.67 -6.75
CA LYS A 666 5.52 26.38 -6.08
C LYS A 666 6.58 26.13 -5.01
N ARG A 667 7.84 26.50 -5.26
CA ARG A 667 8.91 26.40 -4.25
C ARG A 667 8.62 27.31 -3.05
N LEU A 668 8.24 28.56 -3.29
CA LEU A 668 7.87 29.49 -2.21
C LEU A 668 6.61 29.06 -1.44
N GLU A 669 5.65 28.41 -2.10
CA GLU A 669 4.47 27.81 -1.45
C GLU A 669 4.88 26.68 -0.51
N VAL A 670 5.78 25.79 -0.94
CA VAL A 670 6.32 24.71 -0.10
C VAL A 670 7.11 25.28 1.08
N GLU A 671 8.00 26.24 0.86
CA GLU A 671 8.75 26.91 1.94
C GLU A 671 7.79 27.59 2.94
N LEU A 672 6.72 28.23 2.47
CA LEU A 672 5.71 28.84 3.34
C LEU A 672 4.94 27.81 4.18
N ASP A 673 4.59 26.67 3.58
CA ASP A 673 3.91 25.60 4.30
C ASP A 673 4.84 24.93 5.32
N GLU A 674 6.11 24.72 4.99
CA GLU A 674 7.13 24.29 5.95
C GLU A 674 7.22 25.26 7.13
N GLU A 675 7.32 26.58 6.88
CA GLU A 675 7.35 27.59 7.96
C GLU A 675 6.04 27.64 8.78
N ARG A 676 4.88 27.32 8.19
CA ARG A 676 3.63 27.17 8.96
C ARG A 676 3.72 25.98 9.91
N THR A 677 4.20 24.84 9.42
CA THR A 677 4.36 23.64 10.27
C THR A 677 5.38 23.86 11.39
N THR A 678 6.48 24.58 11.13
CA THR A 678 7.46 24.90 12.19
C THR A 678 6.84 25.80 13.27
N VAL A 679 6.05 26.81 12.89
CA VAL A 679 5.34 27.67 13.83
C VAL A 679 4.31 26.90 14.65
N GLU A 680 3.57 25.97 14.03
CA GLU A 680 2.62 25.10 14.74
C GLU A 680 3.33 24.22 15.78
N LEU A 681 4.42 23.55 15.39
CA LEU A 681 5.23 22.73 16.30
C LEU A 681 5.81 23.54 17.46
N LEU A 682 6.32 24.75 17.20
CA LEU A 682 6.80 25.66 18.24
C LEU A 682 5.67 26.09 19.17
N THR A 683 4.49 26.36 18.63
CA THR A 683 3.31 26.72 19.41
C THR A 683 2.86 25.58 20.31
N GLU A 684 2.82 24.34 19.81
CA GLU A 684 2.53 23.17 20.64
C GLU A 684 3.58 22.97 21.74
N ARG A 685 4.87 23.18 21.44
CA ARG A 685 5.94 23.09 22.44
C ARG A 685 5.78 24.13 23.53
N VAL A 686 5.41 25.37 23.17
CA VAL A 686 5.10 26.45 24.12
C VAL A 686 3.88 26.07 24.97
N ASN A 687 2.83 25.53 24.36
CA ASN A 687 1.63 25.09 25.08
C ASN A 687 1.94 23.95 26.06
N ARG A 688 2.68 22.91 25.64
CA ARG A 688 3.14 21.83 26.54
C ARG A 688 3.98 22.37 27.70
N SER A 689 4.88 23.32 27.43
CA SER A 689 5.70 23.95 28.47
C SER A 689 4.86 24.76 29.45
N ARG A 690 3.82 25.45 28.96
CA ARG A 690 2.86 26.18 29.78
C ARG A 690 2.06 25.22 30.67
N ASP A 691 1.55 24.12 30.12
CA ASP A 691 0.79 23.12 30.87
C ASP A 691 1.66 22.47 31.95
N GLN A 692 2.93 22.18 31.66
CA GLN A 692 3.90 21.71 32.66
C GLN A 692 4.13 22.74 33.77
N ILE A 693 4.25 24.03 33.44
CA ILE A 693 4.39 25.10 34.43
C ILE A 693 3.13 25.19 35.31
N ASP A 694 1.94 25.11 34.72
CA ASP A 694 0.68 25.19 35.46
C ASP A 694 0.45 23.94 36.33
N GLN A 695 0.87 22.76 35.88
CA GLN A 695 0.93 21.54 36.70
C GLN A 695 1.88 21.70 37.89
N LEU A 696 3.13 22.13 37.66
CA LEU A 696 4.11 22.34 38.73
C LEU A 696 3.64 23.40 39.74
N ARG A 697 2.90 24.42 39.28
CA ARG A 697 2.26 25.40 40.17
C ARG A 697 1.17 24.79 41.03
N ALA A 698 0.34 23.90 40.47
CA ALA A 698 -0.69 23.19 41.22
C ALA A 698 -0.07 22.25 42.26
N GLU A 699 0.96 21.49 41.89
CA GLU A 699 1.72 20.61 42.79
C GLU A 699 2.37 21.42 43.93
N LEU A 700 2.98 22.58 43.61
CA LEU A 700 3.54 23.47 44.63
C LEU A 700 2.47 24.00 45.61
N LEU A 701 1.27 24.32 45.13
CA LEU A 701 0.16 24.76 45.99
C LEU A 701 -0.33 23.63 46.89
N GLN A 702 -0.44 22.41 46.36
CA GLN A 702 -0.81 21.22 47.13
C GLN A 702 0.27 20.86 48.17
N GLU A 703 1.55 20.97 47.81
CA GLU A 703 2.64 20.74 48.76
C GLU A 703 2.59 21.77 49.89
N ARG A 704 2.32 23.04 49.58
CA ARG A 704 2.15 24.09 50.61
C ARG A 704 0.98 23.80 51.54
N SER A 705 -0.17 23.35 51.03
CA SER A 705 -1.32 22.98 51.89
C SER A 705 -0.99 21.76 52.74
N SER A 706 -0.39 20.72 52.16
CA SER A 706 0.01 19.52 52.91
C SER A 706 1.02 19.85 54.01
N ARG A 707 1.98 20.76 53.75
CA ARG A 707 2.94 21.23 54.74
C ARG A 707 2.24 21.97 55.89
N GLN A 708 1.22 22.77 55.58
CA GLN A 708 0.43 23.46 56.59
C GLN A 708 -0.36 22.49 57.47
N ASP A 709 -0.95 21.45 56.88
CA ASP A 709 -1.64 20.39 57.61
C ASP A 709 -0.67 19.62 58.52
N LEU A 710 0.51 19.27 58.00
CA LEU A 710 1.58 18.62 58.78
C LEU A 710 2.12 19.51 59.90
N GLU A 711 2.21 20.83 59.70
CA GLU A 711 2.56 21.77 60.76
C GLU A 711 1.48 21.79 61.86
N CYS A 712 0.20 21.75 61.50
CA CYS A 712 -0.91 21.62 62.45
C CYS A 712 -0.84 20.31 63.24
N ASP A 713 -0.64 19.18 62.55
CA ASP A 713 -0.50 17.86 63.15
C ASP A 713 0.72 17.77 64.05
N LYS A 714 1.86 18.32 63.62
CA LYS A 714 3.08 18.40 64.42
C LYS A 714 2.81 19.14 65.74
N VAL A 715 2.16 20.30 65.69
CA VAL A 715 1.82 21.06 66.91
C VAL A 715 0.88 20.25 67.82
N SER A 716 -0.09 19.55 67.24
CA SER A 716 -0.99 18.66 67.98
C SER A 716 -0.24 17.50 68.67
N LEU A 717 0.63 16.82 67.92
CA LEU A 717 1.46 15.72 68.41
C LEU A 717 2.47 16.19 69.44
N GLU A 718 3.09 17.36 69.29
CA GLU A 718 3.97 17.95 70.29
C GLU A 718 3.22 18.22 71.60
N ARG A 719 1.94 18.63 71.53
CA ARG A 719 1.08 18.78 72.71
C ARG A 719 0.80 17.43 73.37
N GLN A 720 0.40 16.42 72.59
CA GLN A 720 0.16 15.07 73.09
C GLN A 720 1.44 14.44 73.67
N ASN A 721 2.60 14.64 73.05
CA ASN A 721 3.88 14.14 73.54
C ASN A 721 4.26 14.80 74.87
N LYS A 722 4.01 16.11 75.04
CA LYS A 722 4.22 16.78 76.33
C LYS A 722 3.34 16.18 77.43
N GLU A 723 2.09 15.83 77.11
CA GLU A 723 1.16 15.15 78.01
C GLU A 723 1.57 13.69 78.29
N LEU A 724 2.01 12.94 77.29
CA LEU A 724 2.49 11.58 77.48
C LEU A 724 3.80 11.54 78.26
N LYS A 725 4.73 12.47 78.02
CA LYS A 725 5.97 12.58 78.81
C LYS A 725 5.68 12.91 80.27
N SER A 726 4.68 13.74 80.57
CA SER A 726 4.27 13.98 81.96
C SER A 726 3.62 12.75 82.60
N ARG A 727 2.86 11.95 81.84
CA ARG A 727 2.28 10.66 82.28
C ARG A 727 3.32 9.52 82.38
N LEU A 728 4.36 9.55 81.55
CA LEU A 728 5.45 8.58 81.58
C LEU A 728 6.38 8.87 82.76
N ALA A 729 6.73 10.14 82.98
CA ALA A 729 7.47 10.55 84.18
C ALA A 729 6.73 10.19 85.49
N SER A 730 5.40 10.04 85.47
CA SER A 730 4.63 9.57 86.62
C SER A 730 4.48 8.04 86.71
N SER A 731 4.83 7.27 85.67
CA SER A 731 4.67 5.81 85.61
C SER A 731 5.98 5.02 85.54
N GLU A 732 7.11 5.64 85.18
CA GLU A 732 8.44 5.00 85.12
C GLU A 732 9.05 4.60 86.49
N GLY A 733 8.34 4.82 87.60
CA GLY A 733 8.79 4.41 88.93
C GLY A 733 8.85 2.89 89.17
N LEU A 734 8.29 2.05 88.30
CA LEU A 734 8.17 0.61 88.53
C LEU A 734 8.18 -0.17 87.21
N GLN A 735 9.31 -0.80 86.85
CA GLN A 735 9.39 -2.24 86.52
C GLN A 735 10.75 -2.63 85.90
N LYS A 736 11.23 -3.83 86.26
CA LYS A 736 12.43 -4.49 85.70
C LYS A 736 12.01 -5.60 84.72
N PRO A 737 12.77 -5.84 83.64
CA PRO A 737 12.42 -6.82 82.62
C PRO A 737 12.78 -8.26 83.04
N SER A 738 11.96 -9.23 82.59
CA SER A 738 12.12 -10.67 82.84
C SER A 738 12.57 -11.41 81.57
N SER A 739 13.11 -12.62 81.72
CA SER A 739 13.77 -13.44 80.69
C SER A 739 12.93 -13.82 79.46
N ASN A 740 11.60 -13.67 79.52
CA ASN A 740 10.73 -13.85 78.34
C ASN A 740 10.94 -12.73 77.30
N VAL A 741 11.43 -11.56 77.75
CA VAL A 741 11.78 -10.44 76.88
C VAL A 741 12.92 -10.83 75.94
N SER A 742 13.95 -11.52 76.43
CA SER A 742 15.10 -11.91 75.61
C SER A 742 14.78 -12.98 74.54
N GLN A 743 13.79 -13.84 74.77
CA GLN A 743 13.32 -14.78 73.73
C GLN A 743 12.48 -14.07 72.66
N LEU A 744 11.66 -13.10 73.06
CA LEU A 744 10.92 -12.27 72.12
C LEU A 744 11.86 -11.35 71.34
N GLU A 745 12.91 -10.82 71.96
CA GLU A 745 13.98 -10.04 71.31
C GLU A 745 14.70 -10.86 70.23
N ALA A 746 15.09 -12.10 70.53
CA ALA A 746 15.72 -12.99 69.54
C ALA A 746 14.79 -13.32 68.37
N ARG A 747 13.48 -13.52 68.62
CA ARG A 747 12.50 -13.76 67.55
C ARG A 747 12.23 -12.51 66.72
N VAL A 748 12.27 -11.33 67.32
CA VAL A 748 12.17 -10.04 66.62
C VAL A 748 13.40 -9.82 65.73
N GLU A 749 14.59 -10.15 66.21
CA GLU A 749 15.85 -10.04 65.44
C GLU A 749 15.82 -10.97 64.21
N GLU A 750 15.37 -12.23 64.38
CA GLU A 750 15.22 -13.18 63.27
C GLU A 750 14.17 -12.74 62.22
N LEU A 751 13.10 -12.07 62.66
CA LEU A 751 12.09 -11.49 61.77
C LEU A 751 12.61 -10.22 61.07
N GLN A 752 13.44 -9.42 61.74
CA GLN A 752 14.11 -8.26 61.16
C GLN A 752 15.09 -8.66 60.06
N ASP A 753 15.86 -9.73 60.26
CA ASP A 753 16.79 -10.25 59.25
C ASP A 753 16.06 -10.76 58.00
N LYS A 754 14.93 -11.45 58.18
CA LYS A 754 14.07 -11.90 57.07
C LYS A 754 13.46 -10.73 56.33
N LEU A 755 12.97 -9.71 57.04
CA LEU A 755 12.44 -8.49 56.43
C LEU A 755 13.52 -7.78 55.60
N GLN A 756 14.75 -7.66 56.12
CA GLN A 756 15.83 -7.05 55.37
C GLN A 756 16.24 -7.88 54.13
N ALA A 757 16.18 -9.21 54.19
CA ALA A 757 16.43 -10.05 53.03
C ALA A 757 15.37 -9.82 51.93
N GLU A 758 14.10 -9.80 52.31
CA GLU A 758 12.97 -9.49 51.41
C GLU A 758 13.05 -8.05 50.85
N GLU A 759 13.49 -7.07 51.64
CA GLU A 759 13.72 -5.69 51.16
C GLU A 759 14.84 -5.64 50.11
N ARG A 760 15.91 -6.41 50.29
CA ARG A 760 16.99 -6.53 49.29
C ARG A 760 16.47 -7.19 48.02
N GLU A 761 15.74 -8.30 48.11
CA GLU A 761 15.13 -8.96 46.94
C GLU A 761 14.14 -8.06 46.20
N LYS A 762 13.27 -7.35 46.94
CA LYS A 762 12.37 -6.33 46.39
C LYS A 762 13.14 -5.24 45.64
N SER A 763 14.27 -4.77 46.16
CA SER A 763 15.09 -3.75 45.49
C SER A 763 15.69 -4.28 44.16
N VAL A 764 16.10 -5.54 44.13
CA VAL A 764 16.61 -6.20 42.91
C VAL A 764 15.49 -6.34 41.89
N LEU A 765 14.32 -6.83 42.30
CA LEU A 765 13.14 -6.96 41.43
C LEU A 765 12.65 -5.60 40.90
N GLN A 766 12.67 -4.55 41.71
CA GLN A 766 12.36 -3.20 41.26
C GLN A 766 13.38 -2.70 40.22
N SER A 767 14.67 -3.00 40.40
CA SER A 767 15.70 -2.63 39.43
C SER A 767 15.56 -3.38 38.10
N SER A 768 15.21 -4.66 38.12
CA SER A 768 14.94 -5.45 36.91
C SER A 768 13.66 -5.00 36.23
N ASN A 769 12.62 -4.67 37.01
CA ASN A 769 11.36 -4.15 36.46
C ASN A 769 11.60 -2.81 35.75
N ARG A 770 12.33 -1.87 36.35
CA ARG A 770 12.73 -0.61 35.69
C ARG A 770 13.52 -0.85 34.39
N LYS A 771 14.35 -1.89 34.31
CA LYS A 771 15.07 -2.25 33.07
C LYS A 771 14.11 -2.79 32.02
N LEU A 772 13.17 -3.65 32.41
CA LEU A 772 12.13 -4.18 31.52
C LEU A 772 11.20 -3.07 31.03
N GLU A 773 10.78 -2.14 31.89
CA GLU A 773 10.00 -0.96 31.52
C GLU A 773 10.71 -0.10 30.47
N ARG A 774 12.03 0.13 30.62
CA ARG A 774 12.83 0.83 29.59
C ARG A 774 12.87 0.04 28.29
N LYS A 775 13.03 -1.28 28.35
CA LYS A 775 13.05 -2.13 27.16
C LYS A 775 11.71 -2.12 26.43
N VAL A 776 10.60 -2.15 27.17
CA VAL A 776 9.25 -2.01 26.62
C VAL A 776 9.11 -0.66 25.93
N LYS A 777 9.54 0.44 26.57
CA LYS A 777 9.50 1.78 25.94
C LYS A 777 10.35 1.86 24.67
N GLU A 778 11.56 1.31 24.66
CA GLU A 778 12.38 1.22 23.44
C GLU A 778 11.69 0.45 22.33
N LEU A 779 11.11 -0.72 22.64
CA LEU A 779 10.39 -1.54 21.67
C LEU A 779 9.12 -0.84 21.17
N THR A 780 8.41 -0.10 22.03
CA THR A 780 7.26 0.71 21.63
C THR A 780 7.67 1.79 20.65
N ILE A 781 8.76 2.53 20.92
CA ILE A 781 9.29 3.54 20.00
C ILE A 781 9.68 2.90 18.67
N GLN A 782 10.38 1.76 18.69
CA GLN A 782 10.75 1.04 17.45
C GLN A 782 9.52 0.62 16.62
N ILE A 783 8.46 0.12 17.26
CA ILE A 783 7.22 -0.26 16.58
C ILE A 783 6.53 0.98 15.98
N ASP A 784 6.52 2.11 16.68
CA ASP A 784 5.92 3.34 16.18
C ASP A 784 6.72 3.92 15.00
N ASP A 785 8.06 3.86 15.05
CA ASP A 785 8.94 4.23 13.94
C ASP A 785 8.73 3.33 12.71
N GLU A 786 8.61 2.01 12.91
CA GLU A 786 8.31 1.05 11.83
C GLU A 786 6.93 1.31 11.21
N ARG A 787 5.93 1.62 12.04
CA ARG A 787 4.58 1.99 11.57
C ARG A 787 4.60 3.26 10.75
N GLN A 788 5.33 4.29 11.20
CA GLN A 788 5.48 5.52 10.44
C GLN A 788 6.17 5.25 9.10
N HIS A 789 7.26 4.48 9.10
CA HIS A 789 7.96 4.09 7.88
C HIS A 789 7.05 3.33 6.88
N VAL A 790 6.22 2.40 7.36
CA VAL A 790 5.24 1.71 6.51
C VAL A 790 4.17 2.66 5.98
N SER A 791 3.73 3.64 6.79
CA SER A 791 2.80 4.69 6.35
C SER A 791 3.41 5.55 5.24
N ASP A 792 4.64 6.01 5.42
CA ASP A 792 5.35 6.83 4.42
C ASP A 792 5.54 6.07 3.11
N GLN A 793 5.89 4.77 3.18
CA GLN A 793 5.97 3.90 2.00
C GLN A 793 4.62 3.75 1.29
N LYS A 794 3.53 3.57 2.05
CA LYS A 794 2.17 3.50 1.51
C LYS A 794 1.79 4.81 0.81
N ASP A 795 2.14 5.95 1.38
CA ASP A 795 1.85 7.26 0.80
C ASP A 795 2.66 7.50 -0.48
N GLN A 796 3.94 7.12 -0.50
CA GLN A 796 4.77 7.14 -1.70
C GLN A 796 4.20 6.26 -2.82
N LEU A 797 3.79 5.03 -2.50
CA LEU A 797 3.14 4.13 -3.47
C LEU A 797 1.81 4.71 -3.96
N SER A 798 1.02 5.31 -3.07
CA SER A 798 -0.24 5.96 -3.42
C SER A 798 -0.04 7.15 -4.35
N LEU A 799 0.99 7.96 -4.12
CA LEU A 799 1.38 9.05 -5.03
C LEU A 799 1.83 8.51 -6.39
N ARG A 800 2.62 7.43 -6.41
CA ARG A 800 3.06 6.78 -7.66
C ARG A 800 1.89 6.19 -8.45
N VAL A 801 0.92 5.58 -7.78
CA VAL A 801 -0.32 5.09 -8.40
C VAL A 801 -1.13 6.26 -8.98
N LYS A 802 -1.26 7.38 -8.25
CA LYS A 802 -1.93 8.59 -8.77
C LYS A 802 -1.21 9.18 -10.00
N ALA A 803 0.12 9.17 -10.02
CA ALA A 803 0.90 9.62 -11.17
C ALA A 803 0.74 8.70 -12.38
N LEU A 804 0.79 7.38 -12.18
CA LEU A 804 0.56 6.40 -13.23
C LEU A 804 -0.87 6.48 -13.79
N LYS A 805 -1.88 6.70 -12.95
CA LYS A 805 -3.26 6.93 -13.41
C LYS A 805 -3.34 8.14 -14.33
N ARG A 806 -2.74 9.28 -13.96
CA ARG A 806 -2.68 10.46 -14.83
C ARG A 806 -1.98 10.20 -16.16
N GLN A 807 -0.90 9.41 -16.17
CA GLN A 807 -0.23 9.04 -17.42
C GLN A 807 -1.11 8.14 -18.31
N VAL A 808 -1.92 7.27 -17.71
CA VAL A 808 -2.91 6.47 -18.45
C VAL A 808 -3.99 7.38 -19.03
N ASP A 809 -4.56 8.29 -18.22
CA ASP A 809 -5.58 9.24 -18.67
C ASP A 809 -5.05 10.13 -19.83
N GLU A 810 -3.82 10.66 -19.71
CA GLU A 810 -3.17 11.46 -20.77
C GLU A 810 -2.95 10.64 -22.06
N ALA A 811 -2.60 9.35 -21.94
CA ALA A 811 -2.43 8.47 -23.10
C ALA A 811 -3.79 8.12 -23.74
N GLU A 812 -4.84 7.95 -22.95
CA GLU A 812 -6.20 7.74 -23.44
C GLU A 812 -6.72 8.97 -24.19
N GLU A 813 -6.51 10.18 -23.66
CA GLU A 813 -6.84 11.43 -24.35
C GLU A 813 -6.09 11.59 -25.68
N GLU A 814 -4.81 11.20 -25.74
CA GLU A 814 -4.03 11.22 -26.98
C GLU A 814 -4.54 10.18 -27.99
N ILE A 815 -4.92 8.99 -27.52
CA ILE A 815 -5.56 7.97 -28.38
C ILE A 815 -6.87 8.51 -28.94
N GLU A 816 -7.73 9.14 -28.13
CA GLU A 816 -8.98 9.74 -28.59
C GLU A 816 -8.73 10.85 -29.63
N ARG A 817 -7.72 11.68 -29.42
CA ARG A 817 -7.27 12.69 -30.40
C ARG A 817 -6.87 12.06 -31.72
N LEU A 818 -6.00 11.04 -31.68
CA LEU A 818 -5.53 10.32 -32.86
C LEU A 818 -6.66 9.57 -33.57
N GLU A 819 -7.60 8.98 -32.84
CA GLU A 819 -8.80 8.37 -33.41
C GLU A 819 -9.69 9.40 -34.09
N GLY A 820 -9.86 10.58 -33.48
CA GLY A 820 -10.58 11.70 -34.09
C GLY A 820 -9.93 12.16 -35.40
N ALA A 821 -8.62 12.32 -35.41
CA ALA A 821 -7.85 12.67 -36.61
C ALA A 821 -7.95 11.59 -37.69
N ARG A 822 -7.82 10.31 -37.32
CA ARG A 822 -8.00 9.17 -38.25
C ARG A 822 -9.39 9.15 -38.85
N LYS A 823 -10.45 9.31 -38.04
CA LYS A 823 -11.85 9.36 -38.52
C LYS A 823 -12.06 10.53 -39.49
N LYS A 824 -11.43 11.69 -39.23
CA LYS A 824 -11.48 12.84 -40.14
C LYS A 824 -10.78 12.55 -41.47
N ALA A 825 -9.54 12.06 -41.43
CA ALA A 825 -8.78 11.70 -42.63
C ALA A 825 -9.49 10.61 -43.45
N GLN A 826 -10.17 9.66 -42.78
CA GLN A 826 -10.95 8.63 -43.46
C GLN A 826 -12.17 9.22 -44.20
N ARG A 827 -12.89 10.17 -43.60
CA ARG A 827 -13.98 10.89 -44.30
C ARG A 827 -13.47 11.70 -45.48
N GLU A 828 -12.36 12.42 -45.31
CA GLU A 828 -11.74 13.17 -46.42
C GLU A 828 -11.32 12.23 -47.56
N LEU A 829 -10.79 11.04 -47.25
CA LEU A 829 -10.48 10.01 -48.25
C LEU A 829 -11.75 9.51 -48.97
N GLU A 830 -12.82 9.22 -48.23
CA GLU A 830 -14.12 8.81 -48.78
C GLU A 830 -14.70 9.90 -49.70
N GLU A 831 -14.67 11.17 -49.30
CA GLU A 831 -15.08 12.32 -50.12
C GLU A 831 -14.23 12.45 -51.40
N GLN A 832 -12.90 12.29 -51.31
CA GLN A 832 -12.04 12.26 -52.49
C GLN A 832 -12.37 11.07 -53.40
N HIS A 833 -12.73 9.93 -52.82
CA HIS A 833 -13.13 8.73 -53.57
C HIS A 833 -14.45 8.96 -54.33
N GLU A 834 -15.45 9.56 -53.67
CA GLU A 834 -16.72 9.95 -54.30
C GLU A 834 -16.52 10.98 -55.41
N LEU A 835 -15.66 11.98 -55.21
CA LEU A 835 -15.29 12.95 -56.24
C LEU A 835 -14.62 12.28 -57.43
N ASN A 836 -13.72 11.33 -57.19
CA ASN A 836 -13.06 10.58 -58.25
C ASN A 836 -14.06 9.71 -59.02
N GLU A 837 -15.00 9.04 -58.34
CA GLU A 837 -16.09 8.31 -58.99
C GLU A 837 -16.99 9.23 -59.83
N GLN A 838 -17.33 10.42 -59.32
CA GLN A 838 -18.09 11.41 -60.08
C GLN A 838 -17.33 11.86 -61.34
N LEU A 839 -16.02 12.13 -61.23
CA LEU A 839 -15.17 12.48 -62.36
C LEU A 839 -15.08 11.33 -63.38
N GLN A 840 -14.88 10.09 -62.92
CA GLN A 840 -14.87 8.90 -63.79
C GLN A 840 -16.21 8.71 -64.51
N ASN A 841 -17.33 8.92 -63.82
CA ASN A 841 -18.65 8.84 -64.42
C ASN A 841 -18.85 9.95 -65.48
N ARG A 842 -18.31 11.15 -65.24
CA ARG A 842 -18.33 12.26 -66.19
C ARG A 842 -17.45 12.00 -67.40
N ILE A 843 -16.26 11.42 -67.21
CA ILE A 843 -15.39 10.96 -68.31
C ILE A 843 -16.12 9.91 -69.14
N LYS A 844 -16.70 8.87 -68.53
CA LYS A 844 -17.49 7.85 -69.23
C LYS A 844 -18.68 8.45 -69.99
N ALA A 845 -19.33 9.48 -69.44
CA ALA A 845 -20.42 10.20 -70.12
C ALA A 845 -19.91 10.95 -71.36
N LEU A 846 -18.80 11.68 -71.22
CA LEU A 846 -18.14 12.39 -72.32
C LEU A 846 -17.62 11.44 -73.40
N GLU A 847 -17.05 10.29 -73.03
CA GLU A 847 -16.65 9.23 -73.97
C GLU A 847 -17.85 8.67 -74.74
N LYS A 848 -18.97 8.41 -74.06
CA LYS A 848 -20.22 7.99 -74.72
C LYS A 848 -20.77 9.08 -75.65
N GLU A 849 -20.64 10.35 -75.30
CA GLU A 849 -21.04 11.47 -76.16
C GLU A 849 -20.12 11.63 -77.37
N ALA A 850 -18.80 11.51 -77.18
CA ALA A 850 -17.81 11.52 -78.25
C ALA A 850 -18.05 10.34 -79.20
N TRP A 851 -18.32 9.15 -78.67
CA TRP A 851 -18.68 7.97 -79.46
C TRP A 851 -19.99 8.17 -80.22
N ARG A 852 -21.03 8.74 -79.58
CA ARG A 852 -22.30 9.08 -80.25
C ARG A 852 -22.12 10.15 -81.33
N LYS A 853 -21.26 11.16 -81.11
CA LYS A 853 -20.93 12.17 -82.12
C LYS A 853 -20.17 11.54 -83.29
N ALA A 854 -19.14 10.74 -83.02
CA ALA A 854 -18.41 10.00 -84.06
C ALA A 854 -19.32 9.06 -84.86
N ALA A 855 -20.26 8.36 -84.20
CA ALA A 855 -21.25 7.51 -84.86
C ALA A 855 -22.25 8.32 -85.71
N ARG A 856 -22.66 9.52 -85.25
CA ARG A 856 -23.49 10.44 -86.05
C ARG A 856 -22.72 11.03 -87.23
N SER A 857 -21.46 11.40 -87.05
CA SER A 857 -20.57 11.85 -88.13
C SER A 857 -20.34 10.74 -89.15
N ALA A 858 -20.22 9.49 -88.71
CA ALA A 858 -20.13 8.31 -89.58
C ALA A 858 -21.45 8.03 -90.34
N ALA A 859 -22.60 8.26 -89.70
CA ALA A 859 -23.91 8.11 -90.33
C ALA A 859 -24.23 9.26 -91.32
N ASP A 860 -23.86 10.51 -91.00
CA ASP A 860 -23.96 11.65 -91.93
C ASP A 860 -23.00 11.50 -93.12
N SER A 861 -21.81 10.93 -92.92
CA SER A 861 -20.92 10.58 -94.03
C SER A 861 -21.45 9.43 -94.91
N SER A 862 -22.41 8.63 -94.41
CA SER A 862 -23.08 7.58 -95.21
C SER A 862 -24.33 8.07 -95.96
N LEU A 863 -24.80 9.30 -95.69
CA LEU A 863 -25.93 9.94 -96.36
C LEU A 863 -25.49 11.00 -97.39
N HIS A 864 -24.19 11.12 -97.67
CA HIS A 864 -23.63 12.12 -98.59
C HIS A 864 -22.80 11.53 -99.73
N ASP A 865 -22.94 10.23 -100.01
CA ASP A 865 -22.27 9.57 -101.13
C ASP A 865 -23.29 9.25 -102.23
N ASP A 866 -23.75 10.30 -102.92
CA ASP A 866 -24.17 10.18 -104.33
C ASP A 866 -24.27 11.56 -104.99
N GLN A 867 -23.52 11.71 -106.10
CA GLN A 867 -23.59 12.73 -107.15
C GLN A 867 -22.66 13.97 -107.04
N LEU A 868 -21.55 13.84 -107.77
CA LEU A 868 -21.04 14.76 -108.80
C LEU A 868 -21.20 16.29 -108.61
N SER A 869 -20.02 16.93 -108.73
CA SER A 869 -19.74 18.08 -109.63
C SER A 869 -20.03 19.50 -109.14
N SER A 870 -18.94 20.28 -109.07
CA SER A 870 -18.76 21.62 -109.68
C SER A 870 -18.23 22.69 -108.72
N ASP A 871 -17.15 23.32 -109.19
CA ASP A 871 -16.78 24.74 -109.09
C ASP A 871 -16.41 25.43 -107.78
N GLU A 872 -15.27 26.13 -107.93
CA GLU A 872 -14.89 27.43 -107.37
C GLU A 872 -14.52 27.52 -105.89
N GLU A 873 -13.21 27.78 -105.74
CA GLU A 873 -12.59 28.78 -104.88
C GLU A 873 -12.70 28.70 -103.35
N PHE A 874 -11.55 29.04 -102.76
CA PHE A 874 -11.40 29.79 -101.52
C PHE A 874 -11.02 28.99 -100.26
N ASP A 875 -9.83 29.33 -99.77
CA ASP A 875 -9.33 29.25 -98.38
C ASP A 875 -9.46 27.93 -97.62
N SER A 876 -8.35 27.18 -97.58
CA SER A 876 -7.98 26.46 -96.35
C SER A 876 -6.77 27.13 -95.72
N ALA A 877 -7.10 28.20 -95.01
CA ALA A 877 -6.30 28.88 -94.02
C ALA A 877 -5.67 27.89 -93.02
N TYR A 878 -4.44 28.23 -92.61
CA TYR A 878 -4.11 28.50 -91.21
C TYR A 878 -5.14 27.99 -90.19
N GLY A 879 -4.73 27.01 -89.37
CA GLY A 879 -5.27 26.86 -88.03
C GLY A 879 -4.37 27.57 -87.03
N PRO A 880 -4.69 28.80 -86.59
CA PRO A 880 -4.22 29.32 -85.32
C PRO A 880 -5.31 29.17 -84.26
N SER A 881 -4.83 28.90 -83.06
CA SER A 881 -5.49 29.09 -81.78
C SER A 881 -6.28 30.39 -81.69
N SER A 882 -7.48 30.34 -81.11
CA SER A 882 -7.89 31.15 -79.95
C SER A 882 -9.40 31.31 -79.93
N ILE A 883 -10.03 30.76 -78.90
CA ILE A 883 -11.03 31.52 -78.15
C ILE A 883 -10.63 31.43 -76.69
N ALA A 884 -9.94 32.48 -76.25
CA ALA A 884 -9.97 32.92 -74.87
C ALA A 884 -11.24 33.75 -74.65
N SER A 885 -11.67 33.75 -73.38
CA SER A 885 -12.42 34.81 -72.70
C SER A 885 -13.91 34.92 -72.97
N LEU A 886 -14.70 34.65 -71.91
CA LEU A 886 -15.52 35.70 -71.28
C LEU A 886 -16.13 35.24 -69.93
N LEU A 887 -15.85 36.07 -68.91
CA LEU A 887 -16.69 36.43 -67.74
C LEU A 887 -16.35 35.83 -66.36
N ASN A 888 -15.54 36.62 -65.64
CA ASN A 888 -15.78 37.23 -64.33
C ASN A 888 -16.29 36.36 -63.14
N GLU A 889 -15.43 36.35 -62.10
CA GLU A 889 -15.69 36.48 -60.64
C GLU A 889 -17.13 36.78 -60.17
N PRO A 890 -17.54 36.48 -58.90
CA PRO A 890 -16.67 36.32 -57.72
C PRO A 890 -17.07 35.23 -56.69
N ASN A 891 -16.25 35.13 -55.64
CA ASN A 891 -16.56 34.64 -54.30
C ASN A 891 -16.77 33.13 -54.10
N LEU A 892 -15.86 32.52 -53.32
CA LEU A 892 -16.22 32.07 -51.97
C LEU A 892 -14.96 31.75 -51.16
N GLN A 893 -14.85 32.50 -50.07
CA GLN A 893 -14.01 32.24 -48.92
C GLN A 893 -14.28 30.83 -48.37
N THR A 894 -13.23 30.07 -48.05
CA THR A 894 -13.18 29.12 -46.93
C THR A 894 -11.73 29.15 -46.43
N SER A 895 -11.42 29.81 -45.32
CA SER A 895 -11.66 29.44 -43.92
C SER A 895 -11.02 28.11 -43.52
N SER A 896 -9.91 28.23 -42.79
CA SER A 896 -9.53 27.38 -41.65
C SER A 896 -9.22 25.90 -41.93
N CYS A 897 -7.94 25.60 -42.10
CA CYS A 897 -7.15 24.92 -41.06
C CYS A 897 -5.67 25.25 -41.24
#